data_AF-A0A0R1S038-F1
#
_entry.id   AF-A0A0R1S038-F1
#
_cell.length_a   1.000
_cell.length_b   1.000
_cell.length_c   1.000
_cell.angle_alpha   90.00
_cell.angle_beta   90.00
_cell.angle_gamma   90.00
#
_symmetry.space_group_name_H-M   'P 1'
#
loop_
_entity.id
_entity.type
_entity.pdbx_description
1 polymer ?
#
loop_
_entity_poly.entity_id
_entity_poly.type
_entity_poly.pdbx_seq_one_letter_code
_entity_poly.pdbx_strand_id
1 'polypeptide(L)'
;MAYSGLGELNLNLYSSQKTQYLSNIYIVMPTGLTVDGGLAAMQKSLAQYTQIKPLNSDADTIIHNGTLTVQQLANTDGREVYEVTPSAGAYVTAGEFTETGAGNPALMNVPVRSSAETSGLKQILFNANTTADIKQDMLFVGAGDGQNVAFDDTVLNKYPQVTATSVGIQGTDDQYVRGIAYPGIQRSLTLFAANVDDNYTVIDANTKEIIKHVPTISGALGTTYSRVGKVDTLAALGIDSTVYDEKSLTIDQGNLNDTAVPLTSQDALSNDPYTHLAGHTYTLSAKRFAKDVTVKYVYSKGGLYGPVTTQLAAPVLKKGDIGDAYTTDAQSFDGYKMTKVERSIAGKTIDDATDGTLTNQAQTVTYYYQKTPIVPAADWTIKYADEAGNKIADPEIVSGNIDDFFSVADYMKPIDGYTLSNVQGEVGVNLTKDPQTTTLIYTHNVAGNVTVNYVDQSGNKLADPTTLTGFVNDPINAKEASVSGYTVVKTDGTPDGKFTDKTQTITYHYAKIADNVTVKYVDQDGKTISDADGDTTELLKGNVGDDYHATQKTISGYAAVKGEADQTGQFTDKAQTITYHYIKNAKDLTVKYEDADGQQLADSETITGNVGDSYTTVKKDISGYTFKAVTGQENGTLGDTAQTVIYVYTKDPVKGADVTVNYQDVDGNQIAPSKTLTGNVGTDYQAVQASIAGYTFKQVNGNAAGQFSDTAQTVTYVYTKNPVVAGNVTVNYQDEAGKQIAASETLTGNVDDSYHAVQKAITGYHFKAVTGEPDGRFTTSAQTITYVYTKDDPSVPIKTANQTVKYVDENGQTIASTEILTGNVGTPYHTTQKTIAGYHYKTITGAPDGLFAESAPVVTYIYTKNPVQGANITVNYQDADGNQIAASRTLTGNVGATYQAVQTPIAGYTYKQVSGNPTGTFGTVAQTVTYIYTKNPVQSGDVTVNYQDVDGNQIAASKTLTGNVGVSYQAVQASITGYTYKQVVGNATGQFSDKAQTVTYIYTKNATKPTQVIDPSGTKSDKQGIQSTTPTNNLKTQPQPVQKTVAKHKQQLPQTSVAKVSSLLGIIGALLIATVGMVFKKRRN
;
A
#
# COMPACT_ATOMS: atom_id res chain seq x y z
N MET A 1 10.06 -13.25 13.77
CA MET A 1 8.85 -13.85 14.38
C MET A 1 9.24 -15.18 14.99
N ALA A 2 8.54 -15.66 16.01
CA ALA A 2 8.74 -17.01 16.54
C ALA A 2 7.44 -17.83 16.40
N TYR A 3 7.56 -19.02 15.81
CA TYR A 3 6.50 -19.99 15.56
C TYR A 3 6.74 -21.23 16.41
N SER A 4 5.70 -21.74 17.09
CA SER A 4 5.86 -22.80 18.11
C SER A 4 6.93 -22.48 19.17
N GLY A 5 7.13 -21.18 19.41
CA GLY A 5 8.18 -20.68 20.28
C GLY A 5 9.61 -20.76 19.71
N LEU A 6 9.81 -20.85 18.40
CA LEU A 6 11.13 -20.77 17.73
C LEU A 6 11.16 -19.74 16.62
N GLY A 7 12.18 -18.88 16.59
CA GLY A 7 12.26 -17.78 15.62
C GLY A 7 13.63 -17.15 15.47
N GLU A 8 13.72 -16.16 14.59
CA GLU A 8 14.89 -15.30 14.45
C GLU A 8 14.61 -13.87 14.90
N LEU A 9 15.61 -13.30 15.58
CA LEU A 9 15.72 -11.93 16.04
C LEU A 9 16.88 -11.27 15.28
N ASN A 10 16.55 -10.44 14.29
CA ASN A 10 17.55 -9.87 13.38
C ASN A 10 17.99 -8.49 13.89
N LEU A 11 19.23 -8.41 14.39
CA LEU A 11 19.77 -7.23 15.07
C LEU A 11 20.73 -6.45 14.18
N ASN A 12 20.51 -5.14 14.05
CA ASN A 12 21.51 -4.23 13.50
C ASN A 12 22.34 -3.65 14.66
N LEU A 13 23.55 -4.16 14.88
CA LEU A 13 24.38 -3.76 16.02
C LEU A 13 24.99 -2.35 15.86
N TYR A 14 25.41 -1.99 14.64
CA TYR A 14 26.14 -0.75 14.36
C TYR A 14 25.63 -0.08 13.08
N SER A 15 25.34 1.22 13.15
CA SER A 15 24.76 1.97 12.03
C SER A 15 25.77 2.26 10.90
N SER A 16 25.28 2.56 9.71
CA SER A 16 26.06 2.89 8.51
C SER A 16 26.72 4.29 8.52
N GLN A 17 27.08 4.81 9.70
CA GLN A 17 27.84 6.04 9.90
C GLN A 17 29.25 5.70 10.40
N LYS A 18 30.27 6.44 9.92
CA LYS A 18 31.68 6.15 10.24
C LYS A 18 32.01 6.49 11.70
N THR A 19 31.91 5.51 12.58
CA THR A 19 32.28 5.61 14.00
C THR A 19 33.65 4.97 14.20
N GLN A 20 34.66 5.78 14.58
CA GLN A 20 36.06 5.32 14.72
C GLN A 20 36.31 4.47 15.98
N TYR A 21 35.35 4.45 16.90
CA TYR A 21 35.35 3.66 18.11
C TYR A 21 33.94 3.10 18.29
N LEU A 22 33.83 1.77 18.36
CA LEU A 22 32.58 1.08 18.67
C LEU A 22 32.41 0.98 20.19
N SER A 23 31.18 1.19 20.68
CA SER A 23 30.79 0.94 22.08
C SER A 23 30.39 -0.53 22.28
N ASN A 24 30.42 -1.01 23.54
CA ASN A 24 29.76 -2.27 23.89
C ASN A 24 28.26 -2.22 23.55
N ILE A 25 27.71 -3.33 23.06
CA ILE A 25 26.27 -3.47 22.81
C ILE A 25 25.69 -4.54 23.73
N TYR A 26 24.71 -4.14 24.53
CA TYR A 26 23.96 -5.02 25.43
C TYR A 26 22.67 -5.48 24.76
N ILE A 27 22.37 -6.77 24.88
CA ILE A 27 21.14 -7.41 24.42
C ILE A 27 20.52 -8.08 25.65
N VAL A 28 19.48 -7.47 26.20
CA VAL A 28 18.71 -7.96 27.35
C VAL A 28 17.40 -8.55 26.84
N MET A 29 17.25 -9.86 26.97
CA MET A 29 16.05 -10.60 26.58
C MET A 29 14.88 -10.28 27.51
N PRO A 30 13.62 -10.22 27.05
CA PRO A 30 12.46 -10.15 27.95
C PRO A 30 12.22 -11.50 28.63
N THR A 31 11.49 -11.52 29.76
CA THR A 31 11.05 -12.80 30.34
C THR A 31 10.13 -13.53 29.36
N GLY A 32 10.19 -14.87 29.38
CA GLY A 32 9.51 -15.70 28.40
C GLY A 32 10.21 -15.81 27.03
N LEU A 33 11.35 -15.16 26.80
CA LEU A 33 12.18 -15.31 25.60
C LEU A 33 13.65 -15.54 25.97
N THR A 34 14.30 -16.50 25.33
CA THR A 34 15.74 -16.82 25.48
C THR A 34 16.38 -16.97 24.10
N VAL A 35 17.72 -17.02 24.04
CA VAL A 35 18.42 -17.43 22.81
C VAL A 35 18.34 -18.95 22.66
N ASP A 36 17.97 -19.44 21.47
CA ASP A 36 17.93 -20.89 21.24
C ASP A 36 19.35 -21.46 21.09
N GLY A 37 19.78 -22.26 22.06
CA GLY A 37 21.19 -22.67 22.20
C GLY A 37 22.08 -21.67 22.96
N GLY A 38 21.50 -20.61 23.55
CA GLY A 38 22.17 -19.70 24.47
C GLY A 38 23.43 -19.02 23.91
N LEU A 39 24.46 -18.85 24.75
CA LEU A 39 25.71 -18.18 24.38
C LEU A 39 26.40 -18.79 23.14
N ALA A 40 26.35 -20.11 22.95
CA ALA A 40 26.96 -20.76 21.79
C ALA A 40 26.29 -20.35 20.48
N ALA A 41 24.97 -20.13 20.49
CA ALA A 41 24.24 -19.61 19.35
C ALA A 41 24.51 -18.11 19.13
N MET A 42 24.57 -17.28 20.19
CA MET A 42 25.01 -15.88 20.08
C MET A 42 26.40 -15.75 19.44
N GLN A 43 27.35 -16.60 19.85
CA GLN A 43 28.71 -16.62 19.29
C GLN A 43 28.71 -17.00 17.81
N LYS A 44 27.89 -17.99 17.40
CA LYS A 44 27.72 -18.38 15.99
C LYS A 44 27.12 -17.23 15.17
N SER A 45 26.05 -16.60 15.64
CA SER A 45 25.39 -15.47 14.98
C SER A 45 26.32 -14.26 14.85
N LEU A 46 27.14 -13.97 15.87
CA LEU A 46 28.12 -12.89 15.81
C LEU A 46 29.24 -13.19 14.81
N ALA A 47 29.75 -14.43 14.79
CA ALA A 47 30.75 -14.84 13.81
C ALA A 47 30.23 -14.68 12.37
N GLN A 48 28.98 -15.08 12.11
CA GLN A 48 28.32 -14.86 10.81
C GLN A 48 28.18 -13.37 10.48
N TYR A 49 27.75 -12.54 11.44
CA TYR A 49 27.66 -11.07 11.26
C TYR A 49 29.01 -10.44 10.90
N THR A 50 30.09 -10.82 11.58
CA THR A 50 31.44 -10.30 11.27
C THR A 50 31.96 -10.72 9.89
N GLN A 51 31.42 -11.79 9.30
CA GLN A 51 31.78 -12.28 7.95
C GLN A 51 30.91 -11.69 6.82
N ILE A 52 29.96 -10.79 7.13
CA ILE A 52 29.21 -10.08 6.09
C ILE A 52 30.18 -9.16 5.34
N LYS A 53 30.27 -9.35 4.01
CA LYS A 53 31.07 -8.47 3.14
C LYS A 53 30.28 -7.18 2.86
N PRO A 54 30.86 -5.98 3.10
CA PRO A 54 30.23 -4.71 2.77
C PRO A 54 30.06 -4.54 1.24
N LEU A 55 28.92 -4.00 0.79
CA LEU A 55 28.72 -3.79 -0.65
C LEU A 55 29.32 -2.46 -1.12
N ASN A 56 29.91 -2.48 -2.32
CA ASN A 56 30.64 -1.37 -2.94
C ASN A 56 31.94 -1.00 -2.21
N SER A 57 32.49 -1.94 -1.43
CA SER A 57 33.80 -1.85 -0.78
C SER A 57 34.62 -3.09 -1.12
N ASP A 58 35.95 -2.91 -1.27
CA ASP A 58 36.88 -4.02 -1.50
C ASP A 58 37.12 -4.85 -0.22
N ALA A 59 36.81 -4.29 0.96
CA ALA A 59 36.99 -4.94 2.27
C ALA A 59 36.16 -6.24 2.39
N ASP A 60 36.68 -7.26 3.07
CA ASP A 60 36.04 -8.58 3.19
C ASP A 60 35.03 -8.70 4.34
N THR A 61 34.98 -7.72 5.23
CA THR A 61 34.20 -7.74 6.48
C THR A 61 33.70 -6.35 6.85
N ILE A 62 32.49 -6.24 7.40
CA ILE A 62 31.90 -4.96 7.86
C ILE A 62 32.58 -4.35 9.10
N ILE A 63 33.30 -5.16 9.89
CA ILE A 63 34.09 -4.71 11.04
C ILE A 63 35.54 -4.58 10.59
N HIS A 64 36.14 -3.41 10.82
CA HIS A 64 37.51 -3.09 10.40
C HIS A 64 38.43 -2.93 11.60
N ASN A 65 39.72 -3.25 11.41
CA ASN A 65 40.81 -3.02 12.38
C ASN A 65 40.55 -3.62 13.79
N GLY A 66 39.79 -4.72 13.86
CA GLY A 66 39.46 -5.36 15.12
C GLY A 66 38.48 -6.52 14.96
N THR A 67 38.03 -7.07 16.09
CA THR A 67 37.05 -8.15 16.17
C THR A 67 35.91 -7.78 17.14
N LEU A 68 34.80 -8.50 17.03
CA LEU A 68 33.75 -8.50 18.04
C LEU A 68 33.81 -9.82 18.83
N THR A 69 33.51 -9.75 20.12
CA THR A 69 33.35 -10.92 21.00
C THR A 69 31.99 -10.82 21.69
N VAL A 70 31.45 -11.95 22.18
CA VAL A 70 30.22 -11.94 22.99
C VAL A 70 30.33 -12.86 24.20
N GLN A 71 29.88 -12.34 25.34
CA GLN A 71 29.74 -13.06 26.60
C GLN A 71 28.31 -12.94 27.15
N GLN A 72 27.93 -13.87 28.02
CA GLN A 72 26.65 -13.83 28.75
C GLN A 72 26.93 -13.29 30.15
N LEU A 73 26.25 -12.20 30.52
CA LEU A 73 26.43 -11.54 31.82
C LEU A 73 25.44 -12.08 32.87
N ALA A 74 25.81 -11.89 34.13
CA ALA A 74 24.91 -12.13 35.25
C ALA A 74 23.84 -11.03 35.34
N ASN A 75 22.63 -11.41 35.76
CA ASN A 75 21.50 -10.50 35.87
C ASN A 75 20.65 -10.82 37.12
N THR A 76 20.30 -9.79 37.88
CA THR A 76 19.49 -9.91 39.11
C THR A 76 18.00 -10.17 38.88
N ASP A 77 17.45 -9.84 37.71
CA ASP A 77 16.02 -10.03 37.40
C ASP A 77 15.70 -11.34 36.66
N GLY A 78 16.73 -12.16 36.39
CA GLY A 78 16.59 -13.49 35.79
C GLY A 78 16.48 -13.52 34.27
N ARG A 79 16.48 -12.37 33.59
CA ARG A 79 16.52 -12.30 32.12
C ARG A 79 17.92 -12.59 31.56
N GLU A 80 18.02 -13.19 30.38
CA GLU A 80 19.31 -13.37 29.71
C GLU A 80 19.89 -12.03 29.25
N VAL A 81 21.17 -11.78 29.57
CA VAL A 81 21.92 -10.60 29.11
C VAL A 81 23.14 -11.08 28.33
N TYR A 82 23.30 -10.56 27.12
CA TYR A 82 24.50 -10.75 26.30
C TYR A 82 25.17 -9.40 26.05
N GLU A 83 26.49 -9.37 26.22
CA GLU A 83 27.33 -8.20 25.95
C GLU A 83 28.21 -8.50 24.73
N VAL A 84 28.12 -7.66 23.70
CA VAL A 84 28.98 -7.70 22.52
C VAL A 84 30.07 -6.63 22.68
N THR A 85 31.30 -7.08 22.93
CA THR A 85 32.47 -6.24 23.19
C THR A 85 33.35 -6.14 21.93
N PRO A 86 33.57 -4.92 21.38
CA PRO A 86 34.54 -4.69 20.31
C PRO A 86 35.97 -4.61 20.83
N SER A 87 36.95 -5.09 20.06
CA SER A 87 38.36 -4.89 20.38
C SER A 87 38.77 -3.42 20.19
N ALA A 88 39.74 -2.94 20.98
CA ALA A 88 40.26 -1.58 20.86
C ALA A 88 40.70 -1.22 19.42
N GLY A 89 40.16 -0.11 18.89
CA GLY A 89 40.44 0.35 17.53
C GLY A 89 39.55 -0.24 16.43
N ALA A 90 38.57 -1.10 16.77
CA ALA A 90 37.56 -1.55 15.82
C ALA A 90 36.64 -0.40 15.36
N TYR A 91 36.29 -0.37 14.07
CA TYR A 91 35.39 0.63 13.49
C TYR A 91 34.50 0.07 12.38
N VAL A 92 33.47 0.83 12.00
CA VAL A 92 32.65 0.62 10.78
C VAL A 92 32.73 1.85 9.86
N THR A 93 32.53 1.69 8.55
CA THR A 93 32.65 2.78 7.58
C THR A 93 31.29 3.26 7.05
N ALA A 94 31.20 4.53 6.70
CA ALA A 94 29.95 5.13 6.22
C ALA A 94 29.56 4.60 4.84
N GLY A 95 28.29 4.20 4.68
CA GLY A 95 27.72 3.77 3.39
C GLY A 95 28.01 2.32 2.96
N GLU A 96 28.78 1.54 3.71
CA GLU A 96 29.18 0.16 3.38
C GLU A 96 28.04 -0.90 3.46
N PHE A 97 26.81 -0.48 3.79
CA PHE A 97 25.72 -1.35 4.24
C PHE A 97 24.49 -1.37 3.31
N THR A 98 24.63 -1.00 2.03
CA THR A 98 23.47 -0.87 1.12
C THR A 98 23.57 -1.77 -0.11
N GLU A 99 22.81 -2.87 -0.11
CA GLU A 99 22.41 -3.53 -1.36
C GLU A 99 21.10 -2.98 -1.93
N THR A 100 21.10 -2.77 -3.25
CA THR A 100 19.94 -2.71 -4.14
C THR A 100 18.68 -2.01 -3.62
N GLY A 101 18.73 -0.68 -3.42
CA GLY A 101 17.56 0.22 -3.55
C GLY A 101 16.41 0.07 -2.54
N ALA A 102 16.49 -0.85 -1.59
CA ALA A 102 15.40 -1.18 -0.65
C ALA A 102 15.80 -1.06 0.85
N GLY A 103 17.00 -0.55 1.15
CA GLY A 103 17.33 0.00 2.47
C GLY A 103 17.53 -0.97 3.64
N ASN A 104 17.61 -2.28 3.40
CA ASN A 104 17.90 -3.26 4.46
C ASN A 104 19.38 -3.20 4.90
N PRO A 105 19.68 -3.06 6.20
CA PRO A 105 21.05 -3.08 6.73
C PRO A 105 21.60 -4.51 6.84
N ALA A 106 22.90 -4.65 7.12
CA ALA A 106 23.46 -5.92 7.59
C ALA A 106 22.89 -6.28 8.97
N LEU A 107 22.50 -7.54 9.16
CA LEU A 107 21.81 -8.02 10.35
C LEU A 107 22.52 -9.24 10.95
N MET A 108 22.58 -9.28 12.28
CA MET A 108 22.95 -10.45 13.07
C MET A 108 21.67 -11.23 13.38
N ASN A 109 21.45 -12.35 12.70
CA ASN A 109 20.30 -13.21 12.93
C ASN A 109 20.54 -14.05 14.19
N VAL A 110 19.91 -13.70 15.30
CA VAL A 110 19.96 -14.45 16.57
C VAL A 110 18.79 -15.43 16.61
N PRO A 111 19.01 -16.75 16.73
CA PRO A 111 17.93 -17.70 16.94
C PRO A 111 17.40 -17.54 18.37
N VAL A 112 16.09 -17.42 18.53
CA VAL A 112 15.42 -17.19 19.82
C VAL A 112 14.31 -18.20 20.06
N ARG A 113 14.17 -18.62 21.31
CA ARG A 113 13.12 -19.54 21.78
C ARG A 113 12.21 -18.83 22.79
N SER A 114 10.89 -18.97 22.69
CA SER A 114 10.01 -18.59 23.81
C SER A 114 9.92 -19.74 24.82
N SER A 115 9.94 -19.43 26.11
CA SER A 115 10.24 -20.43 27.15
C SER A 115 9.13 -21.45 27.43
N ALA A 116 7.98 -21.34 26.76
CA ALA A 116 6.92 -22.36 26.73
C ALA A 116 5.90 -22.09 25.63
N GLU A 117 5.28 -23.16 25.10
CA GLU A 117 4.03 -23.10 24.30
C GLU A 117 2.87 -22.44 25.08
N THR A 118 2.96 -22.42 26.41
CA THR A 118 1.99 -21.83 27.35
C THR A 118 2.45 -20.49 27.94
N SER A 119 3.55 -19.90 27.45
CA SER A 119 4.20 -18.71 28.04
C SER A 119 3.33 -17.45 28.14
N GLY A 120 2.18 -17.39 27.45
CA GLY A 120 1.28 -16.24 27.45
C GLY A 120 1.83 -15.00 26.74
N LEU A 121 3.06 -15.07 26.21
CA LEU A 121 3.82 -13.97 25.62
C LEU A 121 3.29 -13.63 24.21
N LYS A 122 2.05 -13.15 24.13
CA LYS A 122 1.38 -12.78 22.87
C LYS A 122 2.15 -11.74 22.07
N GLN A 123 2.92 -10.89 22.75
CA GLN A 123 3.53 -9.69 22.18
C GLN A 123 4.84 -9.39 22.90
N ILE A 124 5.95 -9.39 22.19
CA ILE A 124 7.22 -8.84 22.69
C ILE A 124 7.23 -7.35 22.37
N LEU A 125 7.53 -6.50 23.36
CA LEU A 125 7.75 -5.06 23.16
C LEU A 125 9.25 -4.76 22.95
N PHE A 126 9.54 -3.81 22.07
CA PHE A 126 10.88 -3.37 21.66
C PHE A 126 10.94 -1.84 21.68
N ASN A 127 12.16 -1.31 21.54
CA ASN A 127 12.39 0.11 21.22
C ASN A 127 11.85 1.06 22.32
N ALA A 128 12.33 0.86 23.55
CA ALA A 128 11.97 1.63 24.73
C ALA A 128 12.19 3.14 24.53
N ASN A 129 11.11 3.94 24.65
CA ASN A 129 11.08 5.37 24.32
C ASN A 129 11.39 6.28 25.51
N THR A 130 11.28 5.75 26.73
CA THR A 130 11.48 6.49 27.98
C THR A 130 12.42 5.75 28.93
N THR A 131 12.98 6.49 29.90
CA THR A 131 13.73 5.93 31.05
C THR A 131 12.88 4.98 31.91
N ALA A 132 11.55 5.01 31.80
CA ALA A 132 10.65 4.04 32.43
C ALA A 132 10.47 2.78 31.56
N ASP A 133 10.34 2.93 30.24
CA ASP A 133 10.21 1.83 29.27
C ASP A 133 11.42 0.88 29.33
N ILE A 134 12.64 1.44 29.43
CA ILE A 134 13.87 0.62 29.52
C ILE A 134 13.84 -0.32 30.74
N LYS A 135 13.12 0.05 31.80
CA LYS A 135 13.00 -0.72 33.05
C LYS A 135 11.78 -1.67 33.07
N GLN A 136 11.05 -1.76 31.97
CA GLN A 136 9.98 -2.74 31.79
C GLN A 136 10.56 -4.05 31.22
N ASP A 137 9.73 -5.10 31.21
CA ASP A 137 10.10 -6.37 30.62
C ASP A 137 9.95 -6.34 29.09
N MET A 138 11.01 -5.88 28.43
CA MET A 138 11.09 -5.63 26.98
C MET A 138 12.39 -6.18 26.43
N LEU A 139 12.46 -6.47 25.11
CA LEU A 139 13.76 -6.63 24.47
C LEU A 139 14.45 -5.27 24.42
N PHE A 140 15.52 -5.12 25.20
CA PHE A 140 16.39 -3.97 25.16
C PHE A 140 17.67 -4.33 24.41
N VAL A 141 17.93 -3.60 23.33
CA VAL A 141 19.26 -3.55 22.69
C VAL A 141 19.75 -2.12 22.84
N GLY A 142 20.95 -1.95 23.38
CA GLY A 142 21.47 -0.64 23.78
C GLY A 142 22.99 -0.55 23.87
N ALA A 143 23.50 0.66 23.69
CA ALA A 143 24.94 0.94 23.76
C ALA A 143 25.36 1.30 25.19
N GLY A 144 26.53 0.79 25.61
CA GLY A 144 27.24 1.25 26.81
C GLY A 144 27.86 2.64 26.66
N ASP A 145 28.20 3.28 27.78
CA ASP A 145 28.82 4.60 27.84
C ASP A 145 30.37 4.57 27.81
N GLY A 146 30.94 3.44 27.41
CA GLY A 146 32.37 3.10 27.50
C GLY A 146 33.37 4.18 27.08
N GLN A 147 34.49 4.15 27.81
CA GLN A 147 35.55 5.15 28.05
C GLN A 147 36.05 6.07 26.91
N ASN A 148 35.65 5.88 25.64
CA ASN A 148 36.10 6.68 24.49
C ASN A 148 34.99 7.11 23.52
N VAL A 149 33.70 6.78 23.75
CA VAL A 149 32.61 7.16 22.82
C VAL A 149 31.94 8.46 23.28
N ALA A 150 32.55 9.58 22.89
CA ALA A 150 31.95 10.91 23.02
C ALA A 150 30.77 11.06 22.04
N PHE A 151 29.56 10.71 22.49
CA PHE A 151 28.31 11.02 21.80
C PHE A 151 28.10 12.54 21.74
N ASP A 152 27.59 13.06 20.62
CA ASP A 152 27.34 14.49 20.43
C ASP A 152 26.21 14.98 21.37
N ASP A 153 26.54 15.94 22.25
CA ASP A 153 25.61 16.52 23.24
C ASP A 153 24.35 17.14 22.59
N THR A 154 24.42 17.57 21.34
CA THR A 154 23.25 18.09 20.60
C THR A 154 22.24 17.00 20.21
N VAL A 155 22.65 15.73 20.29
CA VAL A 155 21.83 14.54 20.01
C VAL A 155 21.45 13.79 21.29
N LEU A 156 22.23 13.94 22.38
CA LEU A 156 22.07 13.20 23.64
C LEU A 156 20.63 13.16 24.18
N ASN A 157 19.94 14.30 24.16
CA ASN A 157 18.58 14.47 24.70
C ASN A 157 17.49 13.68 23.94
N LYS A 158 17.84 12.95 22.87
CA LYS A 158 16.89 12.13 22.08
C LYS A 158 16.83 10.67 22.52
N TYR A 159 17.86 10.14 23.18
CA TYR A 159 17.96 8.70 23.49
C TYR A 159 17.90 8.45 25.01
N PRO A 160 16.89 7.70 25.51
CA PRO A 160 16.75 7.46 26.93
C PRO A 160 17.93 6.65 27.51
N GLN A 161 18.41 7.08 28.67
CA GLN A 161 19.55 6.52 29.40
C GLN A 161 19.10 5.96 30.76
N VAL A 162 19.69 4.85 31.18
CA VAL A 162 19.56 4.25 32.52
C VAL A 162 20.92 3.82 33.06
N THR A 163 21.07 3.57 34.37
CA THR A 163 22.24 2.82 34.86
C THR A 163 22.12 1.36 34.45
N ALA A 164 23.23 0.71 34.09
CA ALA A 164 23.24 -0.72 33.72
C ALA A 164 22.58 -1.60 34.80
N THR A 165 22.90 -1.31 36.06
CA THR A 165 22.30 -1.95 37.24
C THR A 165 20.78 -1.82 37.37
N SER A 166 20.16 -0.80 36.77
CA SER A 166 18.71 -0.59 36.83
C SER A 166 17.92 -1.33 35.73
N VAL A 167 18.63 -2.04 34.85
CA VAL A 167 18.12 -3.13 34.01
C VAL A 167 18.78 -4.47 34.38
N GLY A 168 19.25 -4.59 35.62
CA GLY A 168 19.72 -5.84 36.23
C GLY A 168 21.12 -6.31 35.80
N ILE A 169 21.73 -5.69 34.78
CA ILE A 169 23.06 -6.04 34.25
C ILE A 169 24.12 -5.96 35.36
N GLN A 170 24.92 -7.02 35.51
CA GLN A 170 26.06 -7.09 36.43
C GLN A 170 27.34 -7.52 35.71
N GLY A 171 28.49 -7.08 36.23
CA GLY A 171 29.82 -7.53 35.76
C GLY A 171 30.40 -6.76 34.57
N THR A 172 29.83 -5.60 34.23
CA THR A 172 30.37 -4.67 33.23
C THR A 172 31.05 -3.45 33.88
N ASP A 173 32.00 -2.85 33.14
CA ASP A 173 32.63 -1.56 33.46
C ASP A 173 31.79 -0.34 32.99
N ASP A 174 30.75 -0.53 32.16
CA ASP A 174 29.85 0.54 31.70
C ASP A 174 28.87 0.95 32.81
N GLN A 175 28.83 2.24 33.16
CA GLN A 175 27.94 2.75 34.22
C GLN A 175 26.50 2.89 33.72
N TYR A 176 26.32 3.24 32.43
CA TYR A 176 25.06 3.57 31.82
C TYR A 176 24.85 2.87 30.48
N VAL A 177 23.61 2.47 30.22
CA VAL A 177 23.18 1.94 28.91
C VAL A 177 22.10 2.85 28.30
N ARG A 178 22.20 3.06 26.99
CA ARG A 178 21.31 3.94 26.21
C ARG A 178 20.43 3.13 25.25
N GLY A 179 19.13 3.41 25.25
CA GLY A 179 18.20 2.80 24.28
C GLY A 179 18.34 3.44 22.89
N ILE A 180 18.26 2.62 21.83
CA ILE A 180 18.51 3.03 20.43
C ILE A 180 17.23 3.63 19.76
N ALA A 181 16.27 4.10 20.58
CA ALA A 181 14.94 4.49 20.14
C ALA A 181 14.80 6.00 19.89
N TYR A 182 14.21 6.38 18.75
CA TYR A 182 13.62 7.72 18.59
C TYR A 182 12.32 7.83 19.41
N PRO A 183 12.10 8.90 20.20
CA PRO A 183 10.91 9.02 21.04
C PRO A 183 9.60 9.03 20.25
N GLY A 184 8.62 8.25 20.73
CA GLY A 184 7.28 8.14 20.16
C GLY A 184 7.04 6.92 19.26
N ILE A 185 8.03 6.03 19.11
CA ILE A 185 7.92 4.83 18.28
C ILE A 185 7.93 3.59 19.19
N GLN A 186 6.74 3.15 19.63
CA GLN A 186 6.60 1.80 20.21
C GLN A 186 6.57 0.77 19.08
N ARG A 187 7.34 -0.32 19.21
CA ARG A 187 7.31 -1.45 18.28
C ARG A 187 7.01 -2.74 19.04
N SER A 188 6.19 -3.58 18.44
CA SER A 188 5.77 -4.84 19.05
C SER A 188 5.78 -5.98 18.05
N LEU A 189 6.39 -7.11 18.42
CA LEU A 189 6.31 -8.35 17.66
C LEU A 189 5.28 -9.26 18.31
N THR A 190 4.12 -9.40 17.68
CA THR A 190 3.15 -10.42 18.08
C THR A 190 3.72 -11.81 17.76
N LEU A 191 3.62 -12.75 18.69
CA LEU A 191 4.03 -14.14 18.51
C LEU A 191 2.82 -15.00 18.17
N PHE A 192 2.97 -15.90 17.21
CA PHE A 192 1.89 -16.72 16.69
C PHE A 192 2.30 -18.20 16.64
N ALA A 193 1.47 -19.07 17.20
CA ALA A 193 1.56 -20.50 16.93
C ALA A 193 0.87 -20.77 15.58
N ALA A 194 1.57 -21.46 14.68
CA ALA A 194 1.04 -21.92 13.41
C ALA A 194 1.09 -23.44 13.36
N ASN A 195 0.00 -24.05 12.92
CA ASN A 195 0.01 -25.43 12.48
C ASN A 195 0.64 -25.52 11.09
N VAL A 196 1.23 -26.67 10.78
CA VAL A 196 1.62 -27.08 9.44
C VAL A 196 0.70 -28.21 9.02
N ASP A 197 0.25 -28.15 7.77
CA ASP A 197 -0.71 -29.06 7.19
C ASP A 197 -0.05 -29.97 6.15
N ASP A 198 0.39 -31.17 6.57
CA ASP A 198 0.89 -32.20 5.67
C ASP A 198 -0.28 -32.92 4.98
N ASN A 199 -0.22 -33.03 3.65
CA ASN A 199 -1.31 -33.55 2.83
C ASN A 199 -0.90 -34.86 2.13
N TYR A 200 -1.82 -35.82 2.07
CA TYR A 200 -1.55 -37.16 1.57
C TYR A 200 -2.58 -37.58 0.52
N THR A 201 -2.13 -38.00 -0.66
CA THR A 201 -2.99 -38.51 -1.75
C THR A 201 -2.58 -39.93 -2.11
N VAL A 202 -3.54 -40.85 -2.16
CA VAL A 202 -3.33 -42.24 -2.57
C VAL A 202 -3.74 -42.42 -4.03
N ILE A 203 -2.87 -43.00 -4.85
CA ILE A 203 -3.09 -43.29 -6.27
C ILE A 203 -2.97 -44.79 -6.60
N ASP A 204 -3.62 -45.21 -7.69
CA ASP A 204 -3.41 -46.53 -8.27
C ASP A 204 -1.99 -46.59 -8.88
N ALA A 205 -1.17 -47.54 -8.44
CA ALA A 205 0.22 -47.64 -8.86
C ALA A 205 0.37 -47.91 -10.37
N ASN A 206 -0.65 -48.48 -11.03
CA ASN A 206 -0.66 -48.82 -12.44
C ASN A 206 -1.31 -47.73 -13.30
N THR A 207 -2.51 -47.26 -12.96
CA THR A 207 -3.25 -46.26 -13.77
C THR A 207 -2.91 -44.80 -13.42
N LYS A 208 -2.32 -44.55 -12.25
CA LYS A 208 -2.07 -43.22 -11.65
C LYS A 208 -3.33 -42.41 -11.34
N GLU A 209 -4.51 -43.02 -11.41
CA GLU A 209 -5.77 -42.42 -10.97
C GLU A 209 -5.78 -42.24 -9.44
N ILE A 210 -6.40 -41.16 -8.95
CA ILE A 210 -6.53 -40.92 -7.51
C ILE A 210 -7.55 -41.89 -6.93
N ILE A 211 -7.13 -42.71 -5.97
CA ILE A 211 -8.00 -43.59 -5.18
C ILE A 211 -8.70 -42.76 -4.10
N LYS A 212 -7.94 -41.93 -3.38
CA LYS A 212 -8.42 -41.20 -2.20
C LYS A 212 -7.50 -40.05 -1.81
N HIS A 213 -8.05 -38.90 -1.43
CA HIS A 213 -7.34 -37.93 -0.61
C HIS A 213 -7.54 -38.28 0.87
N VAL A 214 -6.45 -38.36 1.62
CA VAL A 214 -6.46 -38.62 3.07
C VAL A 214 -6.66 -37.30 3.80
N PRO A 215 -7.37 -37.25 4.94
CA PRO A 215 -7.43 -36.06 5.78
C PRO A 215 -6.03 -35.53 6.13
N THR A 216 -5.86 -34.22 6.01
CA THR A 216 -4.64 -33.47 6.34
C THR A 216 -4.13 -33.81 7.75
N ILE A 217 -2.83 -34.03 7.90
CA ILE A 217 -2.19 -34.24 9.20
C ILE A 217 -1.63 -32.90 9.67
N SER A 218 -2.44 -32.20 10.47
CA SER A 218 -2.07 -30.93 11.11
C SER A 218 -1.29 -31.14 12.41
N GLY A 219 -0.36 -30.23 12.71
CA GLY A 219 0.27 -30.08 14.03
C GLY A 219 1.19 -28.85 14.07
N ALA A 220 1.65 -28.44 15.25
CA ALA A 220 2.45 -27.22 15.38
C ALA A 220 3.78 -27.29 14.62
N LEU A 221 4.18 -26.20 13.94
CA LEU A 221 5.43 -26.10 13.16
C LEU A 221 6.64 -26.56 14.00
N GLY A 222 7.47 -27.45 13.46
CA GLY A 222 8.67 -27.97 14.13
C GLY A 222 8.42 -29.15 15.09
N THR A 223 7.16 -29.54 15.34
CA THR A 223 6.85 -30.79 16.05
C THR A 223 6.98 -32.01 15.11
N THR A 224 6.87 -33.22 15.65
CA THR A 224 6.89 -34.47 14.86
C THR A 224 5.63 -35.30 15.06
N TYR A 225 5.29 -36.12 14.07
CA TYR A 225 4.20 -37.11 14.17
C TYR A 225 4.61 -38.49 13.63
N SER A 226 3.88 -39.51 14.05
CA SER A 226 3.98 -40.86 13.50
C SER A 226 3.02 -41.06 12.33
N ARG A 227 3.52 -41.68 11.25
CA ARG A 227 2.73 -42.21 10.12
C ARG A 227 2.07 -43.55 10.44
N VAL A 228 2.66 -44.32 11.37
CA VAL A 228 2.14 -45.61 11.85
C VAL A 228 0.74 -45.43 12.44
N GLY A 229 -0.20 -46.27 12.02
CA GLY A 229 -1.63 -46.20 12.36
C GLY A 229 -2.41 -45.06 11.69
N LYS A 230 -1.82 -44.32 10.73
CA LYS A 230 -2.47 -43.22 9.99
C LYS A 230 -2.45 -43.41 8.47
N VAL A 231 -1.28 -43.72 7.90
CA VAL A 231 -1.07 -43.81 6.44
C VAL A 231 -0.23 -45.03 6.03
N ASP A 232 0.13 -45.88 7.00
CA ASP A 232 1.03 -47.02 6.88
C ASP A 232 0.38 -48.29 6.29
N THR A 233 -0.95 -48.37 6.35
CA THR A 233 -1.75 -49.55 5.99
C THR A 233 -2.97 -49.14 5.15
N LEU A 234 -3.44 -50.04 4.28
CA LEU A 234 -4.68 -49.80 3.53
C LEU A 234 -5.89 -49.67 4.48
N ALA A 235 -5.85 -50.38 5.61
CA ALA A 235 -6.84 -50.26 6.67
C ALA A 235 -6.90 -48.85 7.28
N ALA A 236 -5.76 -48.24 7.68
CA ALA A 236 -5.71 -46.88 8.22
C ALA A 236 -6.14 -45.83 7.18
N LEU A 237 -5.76 -46.03 5.91
CA LEU A 237 -6.20 -45.21 4.79
C LEU A 237 -7.68 -45.39 4.46
N GLY A 238 -8.35 -46.43 4.98
CA GLY A 238 -9.73 -46.81 4.66
C GLY A 238 -9.89 -47.14 3.17
N ILE A 239 -9.07 -48.07 2.68
CA ILE A 239 -9.03 -48.61 1.31
C ILE A 239 -9.20 -50.14 1.38
N ASP A 240 -9.96 -50.71 0.44
CA ASP A 240 -10.30 -52.14 0.43
C ASP A 240 -9.09 -53.00 0.00
N SER A 241 -8.55 -53.78 0.94
CA SER A 241 -7.44 -54.71 0.74
C SER A 241 -7.80 -55.98 -0.05
N THR A 242 -9.08 -56.17 -0.43
CA THR A 242 -9.50 -57.17 -1.43
C THR A 242 -9.43 -56.63 -2.86
N VAL A 243 -9.23 -55.32 -3.02
CA VAL A 243 -9.11 -54.63 -4.31
C VAL A 243 -7.67 -54.17 -4.58
N TYR A 244 -6.93 -53.76 -3.55
CA TYR A 244 -5.53 -53.31 -3.64
C TYR A 244 -4.60 -54.16 -2.77
N ASP A 245 -3.37 -54.40 -3.24
CA ASP A 245 -2.35 -55.16 -2.50
C ASP A 245 -1.66 -54.28 -1.45
N GLU A 246 -1.87 -54.57 -0.18
CA GLU A 246 -1.21 -53.86 0.93
C GLU A 246 0.32 -53.98 0.90
N LYS A 247 0.87 -55.08 0.37
CA LYS A 247 2.34 -55.25 0.23
C LYS A 247 2.95 -54.38 -0.85
N SER A 248 2.12 -53.77 -1.70
CA SER A 248 2.52 -52.85 -2.75
C SER A 248 2.38 -51.38 -2.37
N LEU A 249 1.85 -51.09 -1.17
CA LEU A 249 1.73 -49.73 -0.66
C LEU A 249 3.13 -49.12 -0.47
N THR A 250 3.36 -47.99 -1.13
CA THR A 250 4.61 -47.23 -1.09
C THR A 250 4.31 -45.74 -0.98
N ILE A 251 5.26 -44.97 -0.47
CA ILE A 251 5.23 -43.50 -0.42
C ILE A 251 6.37 -42.92 -1.25
N ASP A 252 6.15 -41.77 -1.87
CA ASP A 252 7.14 -41.07 -2.68
C ASP A 252 8.30 -40.45 -1.87
N GLN A 253 8.06 -40.03 -0.62
CA GLN A 253 9.09 -39.43 0.24
C GLN A 253 9.02 -39.93 1.71
N GLY A 254 10.18 -40.39 2.20
CA GLY A 254 10.33 -41.00 3.53
C GLY A 254 9.91 -42.47 3.58
N ASN A 255 9.51 -42.96 4.74
CA ASN A 255 8.99 -44.31 4.96
C ASN A 255 7.53 -44.26 5.45
N LEU A 256 6.79 -45.34 5.22
CA LEU A 256 5.44 -45.52 5.79
C LEU A 256 5.51 -45.72 7.32
N ASN A 257 6.58 -46.33 7.81
CA ASN A 257 6.76 -46.68 9.22
C ASN A 257 7.46 -45.59 10.06
N ASP A 258 7.60 -44.36 9.53
CA ASP A 258 8.26 -43.27 10.26
C ASP A 258 7.45 -42.85 11.48
N THR A 259 8.08 -42.90 12.66
CA THR A 259 7.46 -42.57 13.96
C THR A 259 7.65 -41.11 14.37
N ALA A 260 8.51 -40.36 13.68
CA ALA A 260 8.84 -38.96 13.97
C ALA A 260 9.12 -38.15 12.69
N VAL A 261 8.09 -37.96 11.86
CA VAL A 261 8.13 -37.09 10.67
C VAL A 261 8.02 -35.62 11.10
N PRO A 262 8.95 -34.73 10.70
CA PRO A 262 8.95 -33.33 11.13
C PRO A 262 7.98 -32.47 10.31
N LEU A 263 7.06 -31.80 11.01
CA LEU A 263 6.15 -30.82 10.42
C LEU A 263 6.90 -29.54 10.06
N THR A 264 7.10 -29.31 8.77
CA THR A 264 7.86 -28.17 8.24
C THR A 264 7.11 -27.49 7.11
N SER A 265 6.95 -26.17 7.22
CA SER A 265 6.32 -25.33 6.20
C SER A 265 7.15 -25.30 4.92
N GLN A 266 6.47 -25.35 3.76
CA GLN A 266 7.07 -25.05 2.47
C GLN A 266 6.93 -23.57 2.07
N ASP A 267 6.02 -22.83 2.74
CA ASP A 267 5.80 -21.40 2.51
C ASP A 267 6.87 -20.52 3.16
N ALA A 268 7.19 -19.39 2.50
CA ALA A 268 8.00 -18.33 3.08
C ALA A 268 7.24 -17.58 4.18
N LEU A 269 7.91 -17.31 5.31
CA LEU A 269 7.29 -16.78 6.53
C LEU A 269 6.76 -15.34 6.36
N SER A 270 5.47 -15.23 6.08
CA SER A 270 4.74 -13.96 5.98
C SER A 270 4.60 -13.27 7.34
N ASN A 271 4.54 -11.94 7.35
CA ASN A 271 4.24 -11.10 8.51
C ASN A 271 2.74 -11.07 8.89
N ASP A 272 1.91 -11.87 8.21
CA ASP A 272 0.48 -12.07 8.46
C ASP A 272 0.27 -13.36 9.31
N PRO A 273 -0.53 -13.35 10.39
CA PRO A 273 -0.78 -14.52 11.24
C PRO A 273 -1.62 -15.63 10.59
N TYR A 274 -1.02 -16.36 9.66
CA TYR A 274 -1.51 -17.67 9.24
C TYR A 274 -1.52 -18.65 10.42
N THR A 275 -2.71 -19.11 10.81
CA THR A 275 -2.89 -20.15 11.84
C THR A 275 -2.52 -21.55 11.32
N HIS A 276 -2.54 -21.74 10.00
CA HIS A 276 -2.16 -22.96 9.28
C HIS A 276 -1.28 -22.58 8.07
N LEU A 277 -0.16 -23.28 7.91
CA LEU A 277 0.84 -23.13 6.84
C LEU A 277 0.89 -24.39 5.97
N ALA A 278 1.22 -24.28 4.68
CA ALA A 278 1.31 -25.45 3.82
C ALA A 278 2.51 -26.33 4.21
N GLY A 279 2.22 -27.59 4.57
CA GLY A 279 3.22 -28.61 4.82
C GLY A 279 3.67 -29.33 3.55
N HIS A 280 4.21 -30.52 3.74
CA HIS A 280 4.60 -31.38 2.63
C HIS A 280 3.38 -32.09 2.03
N THR A 281 3.35 -32.20 0.70
CA THR A 281 2.38 -33.04 -0.01
C THR A 281 3.05 -34.34 -0.42
N TYR A 282 2.46 -35.46 0.00
CA TYR A 282 2.98 -36.81 -0.22
C TYR A 282 2.03 -37.64 -1.09
N THR A 283 2.62 -38.47 -1.95
CA THR A 283 1.91 -39.41 -2.81
C THR A 283 2.14 -40.84 -2.31
N LEU A 284 1.07 -41.51 -1.87
CA LEU A 284 1.09 -42.96 -1.70
C LEU A 284 0.63 -43.64 -2.98
N SER A 285 1.19 -44.81 -3.29
CA SER A 285 0.70 -45.64 -4.41
C SER A 285 0.53 -47.09 -3.98
N ALA A 286 -0.56 -47.71 -4.43
CA ALA A 286 -0.86 -49.14 -4.22
C ALA A 286 -1.31 -49.78 -5.53
N LYS A 287 -0.84 -50.99 -5.82
CA LYS A 287 -1.28 -51.80 -6.96
C LYS A 287 -2.68 -52.35 -6.73
N ARG A 288 -3.45 -52.44 -7.81
CA ARG A 288 -4.78 -53.03 -7.85
C ARG A 288 -4.73 -54.46 -8.41
N PHE A 289 -5.47 -55.38 -7.80
CA PHE A 289 -5.62 -56.75 -8.30
C PHE A 289 -6.44 -56.79 -9.59
N ALA A 290 -6.10 -57.69 -10.51
CA ALA A 290 -6.89 -57.94 -11.72
C ALA A 290 -8.17 -58.74 -11.43
N LYS A 291 -9.03 -58.89 -12.43
CA LYS A 291 -10.15 -59.85 -12.43
C LYS A 291 -9.82 -61.08 -13.26
N ASP A 292 -10.25 -62.24 -12.77
CA ASP A 292 -10.08 -63.53 -13.44
C ASP A 292 -10.57 -63.53 -14.90
N VAL A 293 -9.83 -64.19 -15.78
CA VAL A 293 -10.32 -64.57 -17.12
C VAL A 293 -10.94 -65.96 -17.03
N THR A 294 -12.18 -66.12 -17.51
CA THR A 294 -12.88 -67.41 -17.56
C THR A 294 -12.84 -68.02 -18.96
N VAL A 295 -12.43 -69.28 -19.10
CA VAL A 295 -12.41 -70.02 -20.38
C VAL A 295 -13.55 -71.05 -20.40
N LYS A 296 -14.29 -71.14 -21.51
CA LYS A 296 -15.46 -72.03 -21.69
C LYS A 296 -15.39 -72.82 -23.01
N TYR A 297 -15.96 -74.02 -23.03
CA TYR A 297 -16.10 -74.87 -24.22
C TYR A 297 -17.57 -75.31 -24.35
N VAL A 298 -18.22 -75.04 -25.48
CA VAL A 298 -19.67 -75.24 -25.66
C VAL A 298 -20.04 -75.84 -27.02
N TYR A 299 -20.99 -76.77 -27.02
CA TYR A 299 -21.65 -77.28 -28.22
C TYR A 299 -23.03 -76.62 -28.37
N SER A 300 -23.34 -76.05 -29.53
CA SER A 300 -24.69 -75.54 -29.82
C SER A 300 -25.54 -76.63 -30.48
N LYS A 301 -26.59 -77.06 -29.78
CA LYS A 301 -27.69 -77.84 -30.37
C LYS A 301 -28.83 -76.89 -30.76
N GLY A 302 -29.53 -77.18 -31.84
CA GLY A 302 -30.86 -76.61 -32.05
C GLY A 302 -31.82 -77.10 -30.95
N GLY A 303 -32.51 -76.17 -30.28
CA GLY A 303 -33.61 -76.43 -29.37
C GLY A 303 -34.81 -75.54 -29.71
N LEU A 304 -36.00 -75.87 -29.17
CA LEU A 304 -37.29 -75.26 -29.53
C LEU A 304 -37.39 -73.73 -29.36
N TYR A 305 -36.43 -73.08 -28.71
CA TYR A 305 -36.40 -71.63 -28.45
C TYR A 305 -35.06 -70.97 -28.83
N GLY A 306 -34.23 -71.63 -29.64
CA GLY A 306 -32.95 -71.08 -30.14
C GLY A 306 -31.76 -72.05 -30.00
N PRO A 307 -30.53 -71.59 -30.28
CA PRO A 307 -29.32 -72.38 -30.14
C PRO A 307 -28.99 -72.60 -28.65
N VAL A 308 -29.29 -73.80 -28.14
CA VAL A 308 -28.98 -74.19 -26.76
C VAL A 308 -27.51 -74.60 -26.68
N THR A 309 -26.71 -73.83 -25.95
CA THR A 309 -25.28 -74.10 -25.73
C THR A 309 -25.06 -75.03 -24.53
N THR A 310 -24.84 -76.32 -24.81
CA THR A 310 -24.43 -77.30 -23.81
C THR A 310 -22.94 -77.17 -23.55
N GLN A 311 -22.54 -76.98 -22.30
CA GLN A 311 -21.13 -76.90 -21.91
C GLN A 311 -20.45 -78.28 -21.96
N LEU A 312 -19.31 -78.37 -22.65
CA LEU A 312 -18.59 -79.63 -22.92
C LEU A 312 -17.54 -79.98 -21.84
N ALA A 313 -16.99 -78.99 -21.17
CA ALA A 313 -16.02 -79.14 -20.07
C ALA A 313 -16.16 -78.00 -19.06
N ALA A 314 -15.77 -78.23 -17.80
CA ALA A 314 -15.82 -77.22 -16.74
C ALA A 314 -14.99 -75.95 -17.08
N PRO A 315 -15.35 -74.76 -16.57
CA PRO A 315 -14.62 -73.54 -16.91
C PRO A 315 -13.22 -73.53 -16.29
N VAL A 316 -12.25 -72.99 -17.01
CA VAL A 316 -10.88 -72.79 -16.51
C VAL A 316 -10.66 -71.31 -16.20
N LEU A 317 -10.07 -71.00 -15.04
CA LEU A 317 -9.74 -69.62 -14.66
C LEU A 317 -8.25 -69.33 -14.88
N LYS A 318 -7.93 -68.14 -15.38
CA LYS A 318 -6.56 -67.57 -15.41
C LYS A 318 -6.53 -66.35 -14.46
N LYS A 319 -5.44 -66.21 -13.69
CA LYS A 319 -5.24 -65.22 -12.61
C LYS A 319 -3.83 -64.63 -12.67
N GLY A 320 -3.65 -63.44 -12.11
CA GLY A 320 -2.39 -62.66 -12.11
C GLY A 320 -2.65 -61.18 -11.76
N ASP A 321 -1.63 -60.33 -11.89
CA ASP A 321 -1.70 -58.87 -11.70
C ASP A 321 -2.25 -58.17 -12.96
N ILE A 322 -2.64 -56.89 -12.84
CA ILE A 322 -3.06 -56.09 -14.00
C ILE A 322 -1.85 -55.87 -14.93
N GLY A 323 -2.00 -56.29 -16.19
CA GLY A 323 -0.95 -56.28 -17.20
C GLY A 323 -0.30 -57.65 -17.47
N ASP A 324 -0.48 -58.64 -16.59
CA ASP A 324 0.07 -59.99 -16.80
C ASP A 324 -0.53 -60.65 -18.04
N ALA A 325 0.32 -61.28 -18.85
CA ALA A 325 -0.10 -61.99 -20.07
C ALA A 325 -0.68 -63.38 -19.76
N TYR A 326 -1.72 -63.77 -20.50
CA TYR A 326 -2.35 -65.08 -20.43
C TYR A 326 -2.59 -65.68 -21.82
N THR A 327 -2.59 -67.01 -21.91
CA THR A 327 -2.93 -67.78 -23.12
C THR A 327 -3.97 -68.85 -22.81
N THR A 328 -4.74 -69.26 -23.83
CA THR A 328 -5.82 -70.25 -23.75
C THR A 328 -5.79 -71.18 -24.97
N ASP A 329 -6.06 -72.47 -24.77
CA ASP A 329 -5.91 -73.51 -25.80
C ASP A 329 -7.26 -74.16 -26.12
N ALA A 330 -7.43 -74.63 -27.36
CA ALA A 330 -8.62 -75.38 -27.77
C ALA A 330 -8.56 -76.85 -27.32
N GLN A 331 -9.72 -77.43 -26.96
CA GLN A 331 -9.84 -78.83 -26.55
C GLN A 331 -10.58 -79.69 -27.59
N SER A 332 -10.16 -80.94 -27.79
CA SER A 332 -10.82 -81.89 -28.69
C SER A 332 -11.92 -82.70 -27.99
N PHE A 333 -13.03 -82.97 -28.71
CA PHE A 333 -14.18 -83.75 -28.20
C PHE A 333 -14.69 -84.71 -29.28
N ASP A 334 -14.78 -86.01 -28.97
CA ASP A 334 -15.12 -87.04 -29.96
C ASP A 334 -16.54 -86.90 -30.53
N GLY A 335 -16.65 -87.00 -31.86
CA GLY A 335 -17.91 -86.78 -32.59
C GLY A 335 -18.32 -85.31 -32.71
N TYR A 336 -17.48 -84.36 -32.28
CA TYR A 336 -17.71 -82.92 -32.40
C TYR A 336 -16.55 -82.21 -33.12
N LYS A 337 -16.86 -81.21 -33.95
CA LYS A 337 -15.86 -80.37 -34.64
C LYS A 337 -15.93 -78.93 -34.11
N MET A 338 -14.78 -78.35 -33.76
CA MET A 338 -14.68 -76.94 -33.36
C MET A 338 -15.01 -76.02 -34.54
N THR A 339 -15.71 -74.91 -34.28
CA THR A 339 -16.18 -73.95 -35.29
C THR A 339 -15.71 -72.51 -35.07
N LYS A 340 -15.60 -72.04 -33.82
CA LYS A 340 -15.20 -70.66 -33.49
C LYS A 340 -14.56 -70.56 -32.09
N VAL A 341 -13.72 -69.53 -31.87
CA VAL A 341 -13.37 -68.98 -30.54
C VAL A 341 -13.74 -67.50 -30.47
N GLU A 342 -14.14 -67.00 -29.30
CA GLU A 342 -14.49 -65.60 -29.05
C GLU A 342 -13.97 -65.12 -27.69
N ARG A 343 -13.41 -63.91 -27.61
CA ARG A 343 -13.09 -63.20 -26.36
C ARG A 343 -14.04 -62.04 -26.12
N SER A 344 -14.42 -61.88 -24.86
CA SER A 344 -15.21 -60.76 -24.34
C SER A 344 -14.60 -60.15 -23.08
N ILE A 345 -14.80 -58.85 -22.88
CA ILE A 345 -14.47 -58.12 -21.64
C ILE A 345 -15.70 -57.26 -21.28
N ALA A 346 -16.08 -57.25 -20.00
CA ALA A 346 -17.26 -56.51 -19.50
C ALA A 346 -18.56 -56.75 -20.32
N GLY A 347 -18.74 -57.98 -20.82
CA GLY A 347 -19.92 -58.38 -21.60
C GLY A 347 -19.92 -57.97 -23.08
N LYS A 348 -18.87 -57.32 -23.59
CA LYS A 348 -18.70 -57.01 -25.01
C LYS A 348 -17.69 -57.96 -25.65
N THR A 349 -18.05 -58.59 -26.76
CA THR A 349 -17.10 -59.34 -27.61
C THR A 349 -16.15 -58.36 -28.29
N ILE A 350 -14.86 -58.70 -28.38
CA ILE A 350 -13.81 -57.78 -28.84
C ILE A 350 -13.02 -58.37 -30.01
N ASP A 351 -12.67 -59.65 -29.95
CA ASP A 351 -11.92 -60.36 -30.98
C ASP A 351 -12.03 -61.90 -30.84
N ASP A 352 -11.64 -62.61 -31.89
CA ASP A 352 -11.58 -64.09 -31.93
C ASP A 352 -10.17 -64.58 -31.49
N ALA A 353 -9.65 -64.00 -30.39
CA ALA A 353 -8.27 -64.19 -29.93
C ALA A 353 -8.11 -65.20 -28.78
N THR A 354 -6.93 -65.82 -28.67
CA THR A 354 -6.61 -66.86 -27.67
C THR A 354 -5.63 -66.41 -26.59
N ASP A 355 -5.05 -65.21 -26.72
CA ASP A 355 -4.00 -64.64 -25.89
C ASP A 355 -4.28 -63.16 -25.57
N GLY A 356 -3.90 -62.69 -24.37
CA GLY A 356 -4.22 -61.35 -23.90
C GLY A 356 -3.53 -60.96 -22.60
N THR A 357 -3.95 -59.82 -22.03
CA THR A 357 -3.49 -59.36 -20.71
C THR A 357 -4.63 -59.23 -19.71
N LEU A 358 -4.33 -59.47 -18.44
CA LEU A 358 -5.24 -59.32 -17.33
C LEU A 358 -5.52 -57.85 -17.02
N THR A 359 -6.77 -57.53 -16.66
CA THR A 359 -7.25 -56.15 -16.48
C THR A 359 -8.14 -56.03 -15.23
N ASN A 360 -8.54 -54.80 -14.89
CA ASN A 360 -9.51 -54.53 -13.83
C ASN A 360 -10.97 -54.92 -14.19
N GLN A 361 -11.21 -55.40 -15.42
CA GLN A 361 -12.52 -55.83 -15.93
C GLN A 361 -12.57 -57.36 -16.07
N ALA A 362 -13.70 -57.99 -15.74
CA ALA A 362 -13.87 -59.42 -15.92
C ALA A 362 -13.89 -59.80 -17.41
N GLN A 363 -13.20 -60.90 -17.74
CA GLN A 363 -13.03 -61.36 -19.13
C GLN A 363 -13.55 -62.80 -19.32
N THR A 364 -14.00 -63.15 -20.52
CA THR A 364 -14.39 -64.53 -20.85
C THR A 364 -14.01 -64.89 -22.29
N VAL A 365 -13.35 -66.05 -22.45
CA VAL A 365 -13.02 -66.68 -23.74
C VAL A 365 -13.88 -67.94 -23.93
N THR A 366 -14.50 -68.12 -25.09
CA THR A 366 -15.43 -69.23 -25.36
C THR A 366 -15.15 -69.91 -26.70
N TYR A 367 -15.03 -71.24 -26.70
CA TYR A 367 -14.86 -72.09 -27.90
C TYR A 367 -16.17 -72.84 -28.23
N TYR A 368 -16.53 -72.89 -29.52
CA TYR A 368 -17.80 -73.45 -30.02
C TYR A 368 -17.60 -74.69 -30.91
N TYR A 369 -18.55 -75.64 -30.90
CA TYR A 369 -18.46 -76.95 -31.58
C TYR A 369 -19.79 -77.42 -32.23
N GLN A 370 -19.76 -78.38 -33.16
CA GLN A 370 -20.93 -78.97 -33.89
C GLN A 370 -20.81 -80.48 -34.20
N LYS A 371 -21.92 -81.15 -34.63
CA LYS A 371 -22.08 -82.63 -34.83
C LYS A 371 -22.81 -82.97 -36.16
N THR A 372 -22.59 -84.16 -36.73
CA THR A 372 -22.87 -84.48 -38.17
C THR A 372 -23.99 -85.52 -38.42
N PRO A 373 -24.98 -85.29 -39.33
CA PRO A 373 -26.09 -86.23 -39.63
C PRO A 373 -26.36 -86.57 -41.13
N ILE A 374 -27.35 -87.45 -41.37
CA ILE A 374 -27.87 -88.00 -42.65
C ILE A 374 -29.35 -88.41 -42.39
N VAL A 375 -30.40 -88.26 -43.23
CA VAL A 375 -30.70 -87.52 -44.48
C VAL A 375 -32.24 -87.27 -44.58
N PRO A 376 -32.75 -86.16 -45.18
CA PRO A 376 -34.04 -85.55 -44.76
C PRO A 376 -35.37 -86.12 -45.29
N ALA A 377 -36.45 -85.81 -44.56
CA ALA A 377 -37.87 -85.95 -44.88
C ALA A 377 -38.53 -84.60 -45.26
N ALA A 378 -39.86 -84.60 -45.41
CA ALA A 378 -40.69 -83.39 -45.43
C ALA A 378 -41.21 -83.03 -44.03
N ASP A 379 -41.51 -81.75 -43.81
CA ASP A 379 -41.79 -81.22 -42.47
C ASP A 379 -43.24 -81.48 -41.99
N TRP A 380 -43.39 -81.73 -40.70
CA TRP A 380 -44.68 -81.73 -40.00
C TRP A 380 -44.94 -80.38 -39.34
N THR A 381 -46.11 -79.77 -39.56
CA THR A 381 -46.46 -78.45 -38.99
C THR A 381 -47.44 -78.57 -37.82
N ILE A 382 -47.05 -78.10 -36.63
CA ILE A 382 -47.92 -77.97 -35.46
C ILE A 382 -48.42 -76.53 -35.39
N LYS A 383 -49.73 -76.31 -35.41
CA LYS A 383 -50.37 -74.98 -35.31
C LYS A 383 -50.95 -74.77 -33.93
N TYR A 384 -50.85 -73.54 -33.41
CA TYR A 384 -51.40 -73.13 -32.12
C TYR A 384 -52.51 -72.09 -32.34
N ALA A 385 -53.75 -72.44 -32.03
CA ALA A 385 -54.91 -71.60 -32.28
C ALA A 385 -55.82 -71.43 -31.05
N ASP A 386 -56.62 -70.36 -31.04
CA ASP A 386 -57.77 -70.24 -30.14
C ASP A 386 -59.00 -71.00 -30.68
N GLU A 387 -60.09 -71.02 -29.91
CA GLU A 387 -61.36 -71.65 -30.29
C GLU A 387 -62.04 -71.00 -31.53
N ALA A 388 -61.64 -69.79 -31.91
CA ALA A 388 -62.09 -69.11 -33.13
C ALA A 388 -61.17 -69.37 -34.33
N GLY A 389 -60.08 -70.12 -34.16
CA GLY A 389 -59.09 -70.44 -35.19
C GLY A 389 -58.02 -69.37 -35.41
N ASN A 390 -57.96 -68.32 -34.57
CA ASN A 390 -56.90 -67.32 -34.63
C ASN A 390 -55.59 -67.93 -34.13
N LYS A 391 -54.49 -67.60 -34.81
CA LYS A 391 -53.13 -68.01 -34.42
C LYS A 391 -52.72 -67.31 -33.12
N ILE A 392 -52.52 -68.07 -32.04
CA ILE A 392 -52.10 -67.55 -30.72
C ILE A 392 -50.62 -67.79 -30.40
N ALA A 393 -49.93 -68.68 -31.14
CA ALA A 393 -48.47 -68.80 -31.12
C ALA A 393 -47.95 -69.15 -32.53
N ASP A 394 -46.65 -68.96 -32.76
CA ASP A 394 -46.01 -69.35 -34.03
C ASP A 394 -46.12 -70.87 -34.27
N PRO A 395 -46.60 -71.32 -35.44
CA PRO A 395 -46.58 -72.73 -35.79
C PRO A 395 -45.16 -73.29 -35.77
N GLU A 396 -44.98 -74.46 -35.19
CA GLU A 396 -43.72 -75.16 -35.23
C GLU A 396 -43.61 -76.07 -36.43
N ILE A 397 -42.41 -76.11 -37.00
CA ILE A 397 -42.05 -76.91 -38.16
C ILE A 397 -41.06 -77.97 -37.68
N VAL A 398 -41.52 -79.21 -37.65
CA VAL A 398 -40.75 -80.38 -37.21
C VAL A 398 -40.15 -81.04 -38.44
N SER A 399 -38.87 -80.80 -38.64
CA SER A 399 -38.06 -81.40 -39.70
C SER A 399 -37.19 -82.51 -39.13
N GLY A 400 -36.91 -83.52 -39.96
CA GLY A 400 -36.16 -84.71 -39.58
C GLY A 400 -35.80 -85.56 -40.79
N ASN A 401 -35.54 -86.84 -40.56
CA ASN A 401 -35.31 -87.85 -41.58
C ASN A 401 -36.58 -88.68 -41.81
N ILE A 402 -36.58 -89.48 -42.87
CA ILE A 402 -37.73 -90.36 -43.17
C ILE A 402 -37.82 -91.44 -42.09
N ASP A 403 -39.05 -91.73 -41.65
CA ASP A 403 -39.40 -92.64 -40.57
C ASP A 403 -39.01 -92.18 -39.14
N ASP A 404 -38.58 -90.92 -38.95
CA ASP A 404 -38.47 -90.31 -37.61
C ASP A 404 -39.87 -90.08 -37.01
N PHE A 405 -40.14 -90.60 -35.80
CA PHE A 405 -41.42 -90.47 -35.09
C PHE A 405 -41.45 -89.29 -34.11
N PHE A 406 -42.57 -88.56 -34.07
CA PHE A 406 -42.81 -87.44 -33.16
C PHE A 406 -44.25 -87.49 -32.58
N SER A 407 -44.42 -87.17 -31.29
CA SER A 407 -45.76 -87.07 -30.66
C SER A 407 -46.19 -85.61 -30.48
N VAL A 408 -47.49 -85.34 -30.63
CA VAL A 408 -48.07 -84.01 -30.35
C VAL A 408 -47.88 -83.61 -28.88
N ALA A 409 -47.78 -84.58 -27.96
CA ALA A 409 -47.53 -84.32 -26.55
C ALA A 409 -46.20 -83.57 -26.31
N ASP A 410 -45.18 -83.80 -27.15
CA ASP A 410 -43.88 -83.11 -27.06
C ASP A 410 -43.96 -81.63 -27.51
N TYR A 411 -45.06 -81.25 -28.16
CA TYR A 411 -45.37 -79.89 -28.65
C TYR A 411 -46.59 -79.28 -27.93
N MET A 412 -47.09 -79.90 -26.85
CA MET A 412 -48.08 -79.27 -25.98
C MET A 412 -47.42 -78.20 -25.12
N LYS A 413 -47.74 -76.93 -25.36
CA LYS A 413 -47.11 -75.78 -24.71
C LYS A 413 -48.05 -75.12 -23.69
N PRO A 414 -47.57 -74.74 -22.48
CA PRO A 414 -48.29 -73.80 -21.66
C PRO A 414 -48.24 -72.42 -22.33
N ILE A 415 -49.33 -72.02 -22.99
CA ILE A 415 -49.49 -70.68 -23.55
C ILE A 415 -50.03 -69.79 -22.44
N ASP A 416 -49.26 -68.76 -22.07
CA ASP A 416 -49.61 -67.89 -20.94
C ASP A 416 -50.92 -67.13 -21.20
N GLY A 417 -51.80 -67.08 -20.20
CA GLY A 417 -53.19 -66.63 -20.34
C GLY A 417 -54.17 -67.63 -20.94
N TYR A 418 -53.75 -68.79 -21.47
CA TYR A 418 -54.62 -69.78 -22.13
C TYR A 418 -54.59 -71.16 -21.47
N THR A 419 -55.53 -72.04 -21.82
CA THR A 419 -55.56 -73.47 -21.43
C THR A 419 -55.91 -74.35 -22.63
N LEU A 420 -55.21 -75.48 -22.82
CA LEU A 420 -55.48 -76.39 -23.96
C LEU A 420 -56.84 -77.05 -23.78
N SER A 421 -57.71 -76.94 -24.78
CA SER A 421 -59.08 -77.49 -24.75
C SER A 421 -59.35 -78.58 -25.78
N ASN A 422 -58.67 -78.58 -26.94
CA ASN A 422 -58.86 -79.61 -27.97
C ASN A 422 -57.63 -79.82 -28.87
N VAL A 423 -57.57 -80.94 -29.58
CA VAL A 423 -56.53 -81.28 -30.58
C VAL A 423 -57.21 -81.72 -31.88
N GLN A 424 -56.76 -81.16 -33.01
CA GLN A 424 -57.35 -81.38 -34.32
C GLN A 424 -56.27 -81.82 -35.33
N GLY A 425 -56.10 -83.14 -35.47
CA GLY A 425 -55.08 -83.80 -36.28
C GLY A 425 -54.68 -85.15 -35.67
N GLU A 426 -53.60 -85.75 -36.16
CA GLU A 426 -53.05 -86.98 -35.57
C GLU A 426 -52.15 -86.64 -34.37
N VAL A 427 -52.27 -87.40 -33.28
CA VAL A 427 -51.56 -87.13 -32.01
C VAL A 427 -50.12 -87.65 -31.96
N GLY A 428 -49.64 -88.24 -33.05
CA GLY A 428 -48.25 -88.58 -33.30
C GLY A 428 -48.08 -89.14 -34.70
N VAL A 429 -46.97 -88.79 -35.36
CA VAL A 429 -46.72 -89.08 -36.77
C VAL A 429 -45.31 -89.65 -36.97
N ASN A 430 -45.14 -90.46 -38.01
CA ASN A 430 -43.82 -90.70 -38.62
C ASN A 430 -43.65 -89.69 -39.77
N LEU A 431 -42.49 -89.02 -39.86
CA LEU A 431 -42.22 -88.11 -40.96
C LEU A 431 -42.10 -88.87 -42.29
N THR A 432 -42.79 -88.37 -43.31
CA THR A 432 -42.83 -88.97 -44.65
C THR A 432 -42.20 -88.04 -45.69
N LYS A 433 -42.43 -88.31 -46.98
CA LYS A 433 -42.04 -87.40 -48.07
C LYS A 433 -43.09 -86.32 -48.35
N ASP A 434 -44.28 -86.44 -47.75
CA ASP A 434 -45.39 -85.52 -47.89
C ASP A 434 -45.64 -84.76 -46.57
N PRO A 435 -45.93 -83.44 -46.62
CA PRO A 435 -46.07 -82.62 -45.42
C PRO A 435 -47.36 -82.93 -44.64
N GLN A 436 -47.25 -83.00 -43.33
CA GLN A 436 -48.35 -83.27 -42.40
C GLN A 436 -48.72 -82.01 -41.61
N THR A 437 -49.88 -81.96 -40.96
CA THR A 437 -50.26 -80.84 -40.08
C THR A 437 -51.17 -81.29 -38.93
N THR A 438 -51.00 -80.71 -37.75
CA THR A 438 -51.92 -80.86 -36.61
C THR A 438 -52.11 -79.52 -35.89
N THR A 439 -53.31 -79.26 -35.37
CA THR A 439 -53.64 -78.00 -34.68
C THR A 439 -53.99 -78.28 -33.22
N LEU A 440 -53.35 -77.55 -32.31
CA LEU A 440 -53.67 -77.48 -30.89
C LEU A 440 -54.56 -76.26 -30.63
N ILE A 441 -55.73 -76.47 -30.00
CA ILE A 441 -56.76 -75.46 -29.76
C ILE A 441 -56.83 -75.14 -28.26
N TYR A 442 -56.77 -73.87 -27.90
CA TYR A 442 -56.74 -73.39 -26.52
C TYR A 442 -57.88 -72.38 -26.24
N THR A 443 -58.44 -72.44 -25.04
CA THR A 443 -59.40 -71.46 -24.50
C THR A 443 -58.64 -70.33 -23.78
N HIS A 444 -59.13 -69.09 -23.88
CA HIS A 444 -58.52 -67.93 -23.19
C HIS A 444 -59.05 -67.80 -21.75
N ASN A 445 -58.17 -67.67 -20.77
CA ASN A 445 -58.52 -67.70 -19.35
C ASN A 445 -59.07 -66.33 -18.90
N VAL A 446 -60.31 -66.29 -18.43
CA VAL A 446 -60.95 -65.08 -17.89
C VAL A 446 -60.23 -64.61 -16.62
N ALA A 447 -59.94 -63.32 -16.52
CA ALA A 447 -59.25 -62.74 -15.36
C ALA A 447 -60.20 -62.41 -14.20
N GLY A 448 -59.63 -62.17 -13.02
CA GLY A 448 -60.31 -61.48 -11.94
C GLY A 448 -60.49 -60.00 -12.26
N ASN A 449 -61.68 -59.46 -11.97
CA ASN A 449 -62.02 -58.06 -12.21
C ASN A 449 -61.03 -57.10 -11.49
N VAL A 450 -60.76 -55.96 -12.13
CA VAL A 450 -60.02 -54.85 -11.53
C VAL A 450 -61.01 -53.76 -11.12
N THR A 451 -60.99 -53.31 -9.87
CA THR A 451 -61.78 -52.16 -9.41
C THR A 451 -60.89 -50.93 -9.30
N VAL A 452 -61.28 -49.85 -9.99
CA VAL A 452 -60.58 -48.56 -9.94
C VAL A 452 -61.42 -47.57 -9.12
N ASN A 453 -60.89 -47.15 -7.97
CA ASN A 453 -61.53 -46.19 -7.07
C ASN A 453 -60.97 -44.77 -7.26
N TYR A 454 -61.81 -43.77 -6.99
CA TYR A 454 -61.46 -42.36 -7.02
C TYR A 454 -61.89 -41.71 -5.71
N VAL A 455 -60.92 -41.31 -4.87
CA VAL A 455 -61.15 -40.86 -3.48
C VAL A 455 -60.39 -39.57 -3.15
N ASP A 456 -60.86 -38.83 -2.15
CA ASP A 456 -60.07 -37.74 -1.55
C ASP A 456 -58.97 -38.29 -0.62
N GLN A 457 -58.11 -37.41 -0.09
CA GLN A 457 -57.06 -37.75 0.89
C GLN A 457 -57.59 -38.36 2.20
N SER A 458 -58.89 -38.27 2.49
CA SER A 458 -59.55 -38.91 3.65
C SER A 458 -60.21 -40.26 3.30
N GLY A 459 -60.12 -40.71 2.04
CA GLY A 459 -60.75 -41.93 1.54
C GLY A 459 -62.24 -41.77 1.16
N ASN A 460 -62.79 -40.56 1.16
CA ASN A 460 -64.17 -40.34 0.72
C ASN A 460 -64.26 -40.47 -0.80
N LYS A 461 -65.27 -41.19 -1.28
CA LYS A 461 -65.55 -41.40 -2.71
C LYS A 461 -65.86 -40.09 -3.43
N LEU A 462 -65.05 -39.74 -4.46
CA LEU A 462 -65.26 -38.57 -5.32
C LEU A 462 -65.95 -38.89 -6.66
N ALA A 463 -65.83 -40.12 -7.16
CA ALA A 463 -66.53 -40.59 -8.35
C ALA A 463 -66.92 -42.07 -8.21
N ASP A 464 -67.82 -42.56 -9.07
CA ASP A 464 -68.19 -43.98 -9.11
C ASP A 464 -66.99 -44.88 -9.49
N PRO A 465 -66.67 -45.91 -8.70
CA PRO A 465 -65.61 -46.84 -9.06
C PRO A 465 -65.90 -47.54 -10.39
N THR A 466 -64.92 -47.59 -11.28
CA THR A 466 -65.05 -48.37 -12.52
C THR A 466 -64.60 -49.81 -12.28
N THR A 467 -65.28 -50.76 -12.92
CA THR A 467 -64.86 -52.17 -12.93
C THR A 467 -64.38 -52.50 -14.33
N LEU A 468 -63.13 -52.92 -14.44
CA LEU A 468 -62.51 -53.37 -15.68
C LEU A 468 -62.48 -54.90 -15.70
N THR A 469 -62.75 -55.48 -16.86
CA THR A 469 -62.83 -56.93 -17.09
C THR A 469 -62.02 -57.28 -18.34
N GLY A 470 -61.26 -58.37 -18.28
CA GLY A 470 -60.44 -58.84 -19.39
C GLY A 470 -60.03 -60.30 -19.18
N PHE A 471 -59.03 -60.73 -19.94
CA PHE A 471 -58.40 -62.04 -19.81
C PHE A 471 -57.04 -61.91 -19.11
N VAL A 472 -56.52 -63.03 -18.60
CA VAL A 472 -55.25 -63.02 -17.87
C VAL A 472 -54.12 -62.59 -18.82
N ASN A 473 -53.27 -61.66 -18.36
CA ASN A 473 -52.23 -60.94 -19.11
C ASN A 473 -52.65 -59.76 -20.01
N ASP A 474 -53.94 -59.44 -20.17
CA ASP A 474 -54.37 -58.20 -20.83
C ASP A 474 -53.83 -56.96 -20.07
N PRO A 475 -53.55 -55.83 -20.75
CA PRO A 475 -53.17 -54.57 -20.09
C PRO A 475 -54.40 -53.87 -19.49
N ILE A 476 -54.30 -53.44 -18.23
CA ILE A 476 -55.42 -52.86 -17.47
C ILE A 476 -55.81 -51.48 -18.02
N ASN A 477 -54.81 -50.63 -18.30
CA ASN A 477 -54.99 -49.25 -18.79
C ASN A 477 -56.00 -48.43 -17.95
N ALA A 478 -55.94 -48.56 -16.61
CA ALA A 478 -56.83 -47.81 -15.74
C ALA A 478 -56.62 -46.31 -15.91
N LYS A 479 -57.71 -45.54 -16.02
CA LYS A 479 -57.67 -44.09 -16.19
C LYS A 479 -58.16 -43.39 -14.93
N GLU A 480 -57.48 -42.30 -14.59
CA GLU A 480 -57.98 -41.30 -13.66
C GLU A 480 -59.29 -40.69 -14.17
N ALA A 481 -60.19 -40.35 -13.24
CA ALA A 481 -61.37 -39.54 -13.53
C ALA A 481 -61.01 -38.05 -13.46
N SER A 482 -61.52 -37.24 -14.38
CA SER A 482 -61.37 -35.77 -14.33
C SER A 482 -62.35 -35.18 -13.32
N VAL A 483 -61.92 -35.01 -12.07
CA VAL A 483 -62.73 -34.47 -10.97
C VAL A 483 -62.53 -32.94 -10.89
N SER A 484 -63.59 -32.17 -11.15
CA SER A 484 -63.49 -30.70 -11.19
C SER A 484 -63.12 -30.09 -9.82
N GLY A 485 -62.11 -29.24 -9.80
CA GLY A 485 -61.57 -28.62 -8.56
C GLY A 485 -60.61 -29.51 -7.77
N TYR A 486 -60.21 -30.67 -8.30
CA TYR A 486 -59.30 -31.61 -7.67
C TYR A 486 -58.16 -32.02 -8.61
N THR A 487 -57.03 -32.42 -8.06
CA THR A 487 -55.89 -33.01 -8.79
C THR A 487 -55.50 -34.34 -8.16
N VAL A 488 -55.03 -35.30 -8.96
CA VAL A 488 -54.43 -36.53 -8.45
C VAL A 488 -53.13 -36.17 -7.73
N VAL A 489 -52.93 -36.71 -6.52
CA VAL A 489 -51.70 -36.52 -5.72
C VAL A 489 -51.00 -37.84 -5.37
N LYS A 490 -51.72 -38.97 -5.43
CA LYS A 490 -51.18 -40.31 -5.15
C LYS A 490 -52.03 -41.38 -5.84
N THR A 491 -51.40 -42.46 -6.29
CA THR A 491 -52.08 -43.64 -6.82
C THR A 491 -51.57 -44.89 -6.13
N ASP A 492 -52.47 -45.70 -5.57
CA ASP A 492 -52.16 -47.04 -5.06
C ASP A 492 -52.55 -48.10 -6.09
N GLY A 493 -51.68 -49.09 -6.29
CA GLY A 493 -51.80 -50.09 -7.37
C GLY A 493 -51.08 -49.68 -8.66
N THR A 494 -51.28 -50.44 -9.72
CA THR A 494 -50.56 -50.27 -11.00
C THR A 494 -51.55 -50.02 -12.17
N PRO A 495 -51.81 -48.77 -12.56
CA PRO A 495 -52.73 -48.41 -13.65
C PRO A 495 -52.46 -49.12 -14.98
N ASP A 496 -51.19 -49.18 -15.37
CA ASP A 496 -50.69 -49.81 -16.60
C ASP A 496 -50.23 -51.26 -16.36
N GLY A 497 -50.71 -51.89 -15.28
CA GLY A 497 -50.43 -53.28 -14.95
C GLY A 497 -51.13 -54.27 -15.89
N LYS A 498 -51.03 -55.55 -15.55
CA LYS A 498 -51.72 -56.66 -16.24
C LYS A 498 -52.80 -57.29 -15.38
N PHE A 499 -53.88 -57.70 -16.03
CA PHE A 499 -54.93 -58.53 -15.43
C PHE A 499 -54.37 -59.89 -14.95
N THR A 500 -54.80 -60.34 -13.77
CA THR A 500 -54.41 -61.61 -13.14
C THR A 500 -55.60 -62.55 -12.92
N ASP A 501 -55.32 -63.80 -12.56
CA ASP A 501 -56.31 -64.76 -12.05
C ASP A 501 -57.12 -64.22 -10.85
N LYS A 502 -56.49 -63.39 -10.02
CA LYS A 502 -57.09 -62.73 -8.85
C LYS A 502 -57.62 -61.34 -9.19
N THR A 503 -58.68 -60.94 -8.50
CA THR A 503 -59.20 -59.57 -8.52
C THR A 503 -58.18 -58.58 -7.97
N GLN A 504 -58.13 -57.38 -8.55
CA GLN A 504 -57.18 -56.33 -8.17
C GLN A 504 -57.91 -55.03 -7.84
N THR A 505 -57.24 -54.15 -7.10
CA THR A 505 -57.76 -52.81 -6.75
C THR A 505 -56.72 -51.75 -7.05
N ILE A 506 -57.15 -50.68 -7.72
CA ILE A 506 -56.35 -49.48 -8.02
C ILE A 506 -57.11 -48.29 -7.43
N THR A 507 -56.42 -47.35 -6.77
CA THR A 507 -57.07 -46.21 -6.10
C THR A 507 -56.31 -44.93 -6.38
N TYR A 508 -56.96 -44.00 -7.07
CA TYR A 508 -56.49 -42.63 -7.26
C TYR A 508 -56.96 -41.77 -6.09
N HIS A 509 -56.00 -41.14 -5.41
CA HIS A 509 -56.21 -40.18 -4.34
C HIS A 509 -56.04 -38.76 -4.87
N TYR A 510 -57.02 -37.92 -4.57
CA TYR A 510 -57.08 -36.54 -5.05
C TYR A 510 -57.01 -35.54 -3.90
N ALA A 511 -56.31 -34.43 -4.12
CA ALA A 511 -56.37 -33.25 -3.27
C ALA A 511 -57.22 -32.16 -3.93
N LYS A 512 -57.87 -31.33 -3.12
CA LYS A 512 -58.65 -30.18 -3.61
C LYS A 512 -57.69 -29.04 -3.97
N ILE A 513 -57.83 -28.46 -5.15
CA ILE A 513 -57.01 -27.33 -5.61
C ILE A 513 -57.41 -26.07 -4.81
N ALA A 514 -56.44 -25.32 -4.32
CA ALA A 514 -56.66 -24.08 -3.57
C ALA A 514 -56.69 -22.83 -4.49
N ASP A 515 -57.17 -21.72 -3.95
CA ASP A 515 -56.90 -20.40 -4.54
C ASP A 515 -55.44 -19.98 -4.27
N ASN A 516 -54.89 -19.14 -5.15
CA ASN A 516 -53.53 -18.62 -4.97
C ASN A 516 -53.46 -17.65 -3.78
N VAL A 517 -52.36 -17.68 -3.03
CA VAL A 517 -52.02 -16.64 -2.04
C VAL A 517 -51.28 -15.52 -2.77
N THR A 518 -51.80 -14.30 -2.72
CA THR A 518 -51.18 -13.12 -3.35
C THR A 518 -50.34 -12.35 -2.34
N VAL A 519 -49.02 -12.32 -2.52
CA VAL A 519 -48.13 -11.45 -1.74
C VAL A 519 -48.00 -10.11 -2.47
N LYS A 520 -48.07 -9.01 -1.73
CA LYS A 520 -47.99 -7.63 -2.25
C LYS A 520 -46.90 -6.84 -1.53
N TYR A 521 -46.30 -5.90 -2.24
CA TYR A 521 -45.31 -4.99 -1.70
C TYR A 521 -45.81 -3.54 -1.85
N VAL A 522 -45.79 -2.77 -0.76
CA VAL A 522 -46.26 -1.38 -0.73
C VAL A 522 -45.29 -0.47 0.01
N ASP A 523 -45.31 0.82 -0.31
CA ASP A 523 -44.68 1.85 0.52
C ASP A 523 -45.53 2.19 1.77
N GLN A 524 -45.04 3.10 2.61
CA GLN A 524 -45.74 3.57 3.82
C GLN A 524 -47.12 4.22 3.55
N ASP A 525 -47.34 4.74 2.35
CA ASP A 525 -48.63 5.32 1.94
C ASP A 525 -49.59 4.25 1.37
N GLY A 526 -49.19 2.97 1.39
CA GLY A 526 -49.97 1.83 0.87
C GLY A 526 -49.97 1.72 -0.65
N LYS A 527 -49.10 2.46 -1.34
CA LYS A 527 -48.99 2.43 -2.80
C LYS A 527 -48.07 1.28 -3.23
N THR A 528 -48.50 0.53 -4.23
CA THR A 528 -47.76 -0.64 -4.73
C THR A 528 -46.39 -0.28 -5.28
N ILE A 529 -45.38 -1.06 -4.91
CA ILE A 529 -44.01 -0.95 -5.41
C ILE A 529 -43.62 -2.25 -6.14
N SER A 530 -42.81 -2.12 -7.20
CA SER A 530 -42.26 -3.26 -7.93
C SER A 530 -40.99 -3.80 -7.25
N ASP A 531 -40.75 -5.10 -7.36
CA ASP A 531 -39.46 -5.70 -7.03
C ASP A 531 -38.42 -5.53 -8.17
N ALA A 532 -37.30 -6.24 -8.07
CA ALA A 532 -36.16 -6.10 -8.99
C ALA A 532 -36.45 -6.56 -10.44
N ASP A 533 -37.41 -7.49 -10.62
CA ASP A 533 -37.82 -7.98 -11.94
C ASP A 533 -38.97 -7.15 -12.53
N GLY A 534 -39.50 -6.20 -11.75
CA GLY A 534 -40.60 -5.29 -12.11
C GLY A 534 -41.97 -5.74 -11.59
N ASP A 535 -42.07 -6.93 -11.00
CA ASP A 535 -43.33 -7.49 -10.54
C ASP A 535 -43.85 -6.79 -9.28
N THR A 536 -45.16 -6.58 -9.22
CA THR A 536 -45.85 -5.87 -8.14
C THR A 536 -46.57 -6.80 -7.16
N THR A 537 -46.66 -8.09 -7.51
CA THR A 537 -47.31 -9.14 -6.71
C THR A 537 -46.67 -10.50 -6.99
N GLU A 538 -46.52 -11.33 -5.97
CA GLU A 538 -46.11 -12.73 -6.10
C GLU A 538 -47.30 -13.67 -5.83
N LEU A 539 -47.38 -14.78 -6.56
CA LEU A 539 -48.48 -15.75 -6.49
C LEU A 539 -47.98 -17.12 -6.03
N LEU A 540 -48.18 -17.42 -4.74
CA LEU A 540 -47.93 -18.76 -4.19
C LEU A 540 -49.11 -19.68 -4.54
N LYS A 541 -48.83 -20.96 -4.79
CA LYS A 541 -49.82 -21.96 -5.24
C LYS A 541 -49.65 -23.28 -4.50
N GLY A 542 -50.76 -23.98 -4.24
CA GLY A 542 -50.79 -25.28 -3.58
C GLY A 542 -52.19 -25.91 -3.62
N ASN A 543 -52.37 -26.98 -2.86
CA ASN A 543 -53.66 -27.63 -2.61
C ASN A 543 -54.22 -27.18 -1.25
N VAL A 544 -55.52 -27.37 -1.02
CA VAL A 544 -56.16 -26.97 0.25
C VAL A 544 -55.57 -27.77 1.41
N GLY A 545 -54.98 -27.06 2.37
CA GLY A 545 -54.29 -27.65 3.52
C GLY A 545 -52.76 -27.79 3.36
N ASP A 546 -52.19 -27.51 2.17
CA ASP A 546 -50.74 -27.38 2.03
C ASP A 546 -50.26 -26.11 2.78
N ASP A 547 -49.09 -26.19 3.44
CA ASP A 547 -48.47 -25.03 4.09
C ASP A 547 -47.77 -24.11 3.05
N TYR A 548 -47.81 -22.80 3.28
CA TYR A 548 -47.01 -21.79 2.56
C TYR A 548 -46.10 -21.00 3.49
N HIS A 549 -45.07 -20.38 2.90
CA HIS A 549 -44.13 -19.49 3.57
C HIS A 549 -43.84 -18.28 2.67
N ALA A 550 -44.45 -17.13 2.97
CA ALA A 550 -44.25 -15.90 2.21
C ALA A 550 -43.10 -15.09 2.83
N THR A 551 -41.97 -14.95 2.13
CA THR A 551 -40.82 -14.16 2.62
C THR A 551 -40.88 -12.68 2.24
N GLN A 552 -40.28 -11.82 3.06
CA GLN A 552 -40.05 -10.42 2.68
C GLN A 552 -38.91 -10.33 1.64
N LYS A 553 -39.08 -9.51 0.59
CA LYS A 553 -38.07 -9.31 -0.48
C LYS A 553 -37.16 -8.12 -0.18
N THR A 554 -35.97 -8.11 -0.79
CA THR A 554 -35.17 -6.88 -0.88
C THR A 554 -35.60 -6.07 -2.10
N ILE A 555 -36.08 -4.84 -1.91
CA ILE A 555 -36.58 -3.97 -2.98
C ILE A 555 -35.64 -2.77 -3.16
N SER A 556 -35.20 -2.53 -4.40
CA SER A 556 -34.19 -1.51 -4.68
C SER A 556 -34.72 -0.09 -4.40
N GLY A 557 -33.99 0.68 -3.59
CA GLY A 557 -34.38 2.03 -3.18
C GLY A 557 -35.35 2.10 -1.99
N TYR A 558 -35.68 0.95 -1.38
CA TYR A 558 -36.53 0.88 -0.19
C TYR A 558 -35.90 -0.03 0.88
N ALA A 559 -36.26 0.21 2.15
CA ALA A 559 -35.94 -0.62 3.30
C ALA A 559 -37.20 -1.32 3.81
N ALA A 560 -37.08 -2.58 4.24
CA ALA A 560 -38.16 -3.32 4.89
C ALA A 560 -38.62 -2.63 6.19
N VAL A 561 -39.94 -2.56 6.45
CA VAL A 561 -40.45 -2.11 7.75
C VAL A 561 -40.05 -3.11 8.83
N LYS A 562 -39.15 -2.68 9.72
CA LYS A 562 -38.52 -3.50 10.75
C LYS A 562 -39.54 -3.96 11.80
N GLY A 563 -39.97 -5.21 11.72
CA GLY A 563 -40.91 -5.84 12.65
C GLY A 563 -41.92 -6.75 11.96
N GLU A 564 -42.07 -6.64 10.64
CA GLU A 564 -42.81 -7.63 9.86
C GLU A 564 -41.95 -8.90 9.74
N ALA A 565 -42.47 -10.03 10.21
CA ALA A 565 -41.84 -11.34 10.08
C ALA A 565 -42.41 -12.10 8.88
N ASP A 566 -41.64 -13.07 8.36
CA ASP A 566 -42.09 -13.98 7.30
C ASP A 566 -43.39 -14.68 7.72
N GLN A 567 -44.38 -14.69 6.82
CA GLN A 567 -45.73 -15.16 7.13
C GLN A 567 -45.99 -16.57 6.61
N THR A 568 -46.22 -17.48 7.53
CA THR A 568 -46.70 -18.84 7.28
C THR A 568 -48.22 -18.93 7.38
N GLY A 569 -48.79 -19.92 6.71
CA GLY A 569 -50.20 -20.26 6.78
C GLY A 569 -50.51 -21.45 5.89
N GLN A 570 -51.79 -21.82 5.79
CA GLN A 570 -52.24 -22.88 4.89
C GLN A 570 -53.05 -22.32 3.73
N PHE A 571 -52.90 -22.94 2.57
CA PHE A 571 -53.72 -22.68 1.39
C PHE A 571 -55.17 -23.08 1.64
N THR A 572 -56.11 -22.22 1.29
CA THR A 572 -57.56 -22.46 1.44
C THR A 572 -58.31 -22.38 0.11
N ASP A 573 -59.59 -22.75 0.10
CA ASP A 573 -60.46 -22.60 -1.07
C ASP A 573 -61.01 -21.17 -1.25
N LYS A 574 -60.22 -20.17 -0.82
CA LYS A 574 -60.49 -18.74 -0.92
C LYS A 574 -59.19 -17.97 -1.09
N ALA A 575 -59.16 -17.03 -2.03
CA ALA A 575 -58.02 -16.14 -2.25
C ALA A 575 -57.57 -15.43 -0.96
N GLN A 576 -56.31 -15.64 -0.62
CA GLN A 576 -55.62 -15.02 0.52
C GLN A 576 -54.69 -13.91 0.02
N THR A 577 -54.43 -12.89 0.86
CA THR A 577 -53.51 -11.79 0.52
C THR A 577 -52.63 -11.46 1.71
N ILE A 578 -51.33 -11.28 1.43
CA ILE A 578 -50.30 -10.87 2.38
C ILE A 578 -49.71 -9.57 1.84
N THR A 579 -49.45 -8.58 2.70
CA THR A 579 -48.88 -7.29 2.31
C THR A 579 -47.67 -7.01 3.19
N TYR A 580 -46.52 -6.74 2.56
CA TYR A 580 -45.32 -6.23 3.23
C TYR A 580 -45.14 -4.74 2.94
N HIS A 581 -44.80 -3.98 3.98
CA HIS A 581 -44.62 -2.53 3.93
C HIS A 581 -43.14 -2.18 3.90
N TYR A 582 -42.81 -1.10 3.17
CA TYR A 582 -41.44 -0.65 2.97
C TYR A 582 -41.33 0.87 3.11
N ILE A 583 -40.17 1.33 3.58
CA ILE A 583 -39.81 2.74 3.74
C ILE A 583 -38.90 3.14 2.57
N LYS A 584 -39.13 4.29 1.95
CA LYS A 584 -38.26 4.79 0.86
C LYS A 584 -36.92 5.24 1.42
N ASN A 585 -35.82 4.85 0.78
CA ASN A 585 -34.48 5.30 1.18
C ASN A 585 -34.32 6.79 0.85
N ALA A 586 -33.68 7.54 1.75
CA ALA A 586 -33.44 8.97 1.55
C ALA A 586 -32.34 9.24 0.51
N LYS A 587 -32.09 10.53 0.26
CA LYS A 587 -30.81 10.99 -0.28
C LYS A 587 -29.94 11.52 0.85
N ASP A 588 -28.67 11.13 0.77
CA ASP A 588 -27.64 11.45 1.75
C ASP A 588 -27.55 12.96 2.05
N LEU A 589 -27.50 13.29 3.33
CA LEU A 589 -27.20 14.63 3.83
C LEU A 589 -25.69 14.79 3.92
N THR A 590 -25.13 15.78 3.20
CA THR A 590 -23.70 16.11 3.30
C THR A 590 -23.47 17.23 4.31
N VAL A 591 -22.59 17.02 5.29
CA VAL A 591 -22.17 18.04 6.26
C VAL A 591 -20.73 18.47 5.94
N LYS A 592 -20.49 19.76 5.80
CA LYS A 592 -19.20 20.33 5.42
C LYS A 592 -18.63 21.26 6.48
N TYR A 593 -17.31 21.43 6.42
CA TYR A 593 -16.52 22.29 7.29
C TYR A 593 -15.58 23.13 6.41
N GLU A 594 -15.92 24.40 6.17
CA GLU A 594 -15.26 25.29 5.20
C GLU A 594 -14.86 26.63 5.87
N ASP A 595 -13.89 27.36 5.32
CA ASP A 595 -13.62 28.75 5.73
C ASP A 595 -14.47 29.77 4.96
N ALA A 596 -14.21 31.06 5.19
CA ALA A 596 -14.94 32.15 4.56
C ALA A 596 -14.74 32.25 3.03
N ASP A 597 -13.72 31.61 2.47
CA ASP A 597 -13.40 31.57 1.04
C ASP A 597 -13.83 30.24 0.38
N GLY A 598 -14.43 29.32 1.16
CA GLY A 598 -14.92 28.01 0.71
C GLY A 598 -13.84 26.91 0.69
N GLN A 599 -12.68 27.12 1.32
CA GLN A 599 -11.68 26.06 1.46
C GLN A 599 -12.09 25.10 2.58
N GLN A 600 -12.15 23.80 2.26
CA GLN A 600 -12.51 22.76 3.22
C GLN A 600 -11.42 22.60 4.30
N LEU A 601 -11.81 22.67 5.57
CA LEU A 601 -10.93 22.66 6.75
C LEU A 601 -10.88 21.31 7.47
N ALA A 602 -11.94 20.49 7.34
CA ALA A 602 -12.03 19.16 7.92
C ALA A 602 -12.86 18.24 7.00
N ASP A 603 -12.73 16.92 7.18
CA ASP A 603 -13.47 15.95 6.39
C ASP A 603 -14.99 16.15 6.51
N SER A 604 -15.65 16.10 5.35
CA SER A 604 -17.09 16.22 5.23
C SER A 604 -17.75 14.91 5.66
N GLU A 605 -18.89 15.00 6.34
CA GLU A 605 -19.62 13.86 6.86
C GLU A 605 -20.85 13.57 6.01
N THR A 606 -21.24 12.30 5.95
CA THR A 606 -22.41 11.84 5.19
C THR A 606 -23.37 11.16 6.14
N ILE A 607 -24.55 11.73 6.32
CA ILE A 607 -25.63 11.14 7.12
C ILE A 607 -26.62 10.48 6.15
N THR A 608 -26.80 9.17 6.30
CA THR A 608 -27.65 8.33 5.46
C THR A 608 -28.80 7.74 6.28
N GLY A 609 -29.88 7.34 5.61
CA GLY A 609 -31.08 6.81 6.26
C GLY A 609 -32.27 6.71 5.32
N ASN A 610 -33.46 6.67 5.90
CA ASN A 610 -34.74 6.59 5.20
C ASN A 610 -35.42 7.96 5.14
N VAL A 611 -36.36 8.14 4.21
CA VAL A 611 -37.13 9.39 4.12
C VAL A 611 -37.93 9.57 5.41
N GLY A 612 -37.77 10.72 6.06
CA GLY A 612 -38.38 11.02 7.35
C GLY A 612 -37.50 10.74 8.58
N ASP A 613 -36.38 10.03 8.45
CA ASP A 613 -35.45 9.83 9.58
C ASP A 613 -34.87 11.17 10.04
N SER A 614 -34.87 11.41 11.35
CA SER A 614 -34.40 12.67 11.94
C SER A 614 -32.87 12.75 11.98
N TYR A 615 -32.31 13.89 11.58
CA TYR A 615 -30.89 14.19 11.73
C TYR A 615 -30.65 15.41 12.62
N THR A 616 -29.48 15.39 13.25
CA THR A 616 -28.84 16.53 13.93
C THR A 616 -27.39 16.58 13.48
N THR A 617 -26.90 17.75 13.09
CA THR A 617 -25.49 18.00 12.78
C THR A 617 -24.85 18.81 13.90
N VAL A 618 -23.53 18.73 14.03
CA VAL A 618 -22.76 19.55 14.98
C VAL A 618 -21.55 20.19 14.31
N LYS A 619 -21.23 21.41 14.75
CA LYS A 619 -19.95 22.05 14.45
C LYS A 619 -18.79 21.27 15.08
N LYS A 620 -17.60 21.35 14.47
CA LYS A 620 -16.35 20.79 15.00
C LYS A 620 -15.51 21.93 15.57
N ASP A 621 -14.77 21.66 16.64
CA ASP A 621 -13.73 22.59 17.09
C ASP A 621 -12.48 22.35 16.23
N ILE A 622 -12.11 23.35 15.43
CA ILE A 622 -11.00 23.26 14.46
C ILE A 622 -9.83 24.10 14.99
N SER A 623 -8.69 23.45 15.23
CA SER A 623 -7.51 24.12 15.84
C SER A 623 -7.02 25.30 15.00
N GLY A 624 -7.01 26.49 15.60
CA GLY A 624 -6.66 27.74 14.93
C GLY A 624 -7.77 28.36 14.06
N TYR A 625 -9.02 27.93 14.22
CA TYR A 625 -10.19 28.46 13.51
C TYR A 625 -11.44 28.56 14.41
N THR A 626 -11.84 29.80 14.72
CA THR A 626 -13.12 30.11 15.41
C THR A 626 -14.34 29.93 14.48
N PHE A 627 -15.38 29.26 14.98
CA PHE A 627 -16.67 29.11 14.26
C PHE A 627 -17.35 30.45 13.99
N LYS A 628 -17.87 30.63 12.76
CA LYS A 628 -18.48 31.88 12.26
C LYS A 628 -19.99 31.78 12.09
N ALA A 629 -20.46 30.82 11.29
CA ALA A 629 -21.87 30.68 10.90
C ALA A 629 -22.15 29.30 10.31
N VAL A 630 -23.42 28.89 10.24
CA VAL A 630 -23.87 27.69 9.53
C VAL A 630 -24.79 28.05 8.37
N THR A 631 -24.71 27.30 7.28
CA THR A 631 -25.57 27.41 6.09
C THR A 631 -26.29 26.08 5.90
N GLY A 632 -27.63 26.08 5.86
CA GLY A 632 -28.46 24.87 5.86
C GLY A 632 -29.36 24.81 7.10
N GLN A 633 -29.83 23.62 7.45
CA GLN A 633 -30.57 23.35 8.69
C GLN A 633 -29.75 22.39 9.55
N GLU A 634 -29.46 22.74 10.80
CA GLU A 634 -28.68 21.87 11.69
C GLU A 634 -29.48 20.67 12.22
N ASN A 635 -30.81 20.75 12.15
CA ASN A 635 -31.74 19.72 12.59
C ASN A 635 -32.88 19.62 11.58
N GLY A 636 -33.31 18.40 11.26
CA GLY A 636 -34.38 18.17 10.29
C GLY A 636 -34.67 16.69 10.08
N THR A 637 -35.35 16.39 8.97
CA THR A 637 -35.58 15.03 8.50
C THR A 637 -34.95 14.83 7.12
N LEU A 638 -34.41 13.63 6.88
CA LEU A 638 -33.83 13.27 5.59
C LEU A 638 -34.92 13.22 4.51
N GLY A 639 -34.64 13.87 3.38
CA GLY A 639 -35.55 13.94 2.23
C GLY A 639 -35.22 12.95 1.12
N ASP A 640 -36.06 12.88 0.08
CA ASP A 640 -35.74 12.17 -1.17
C ASP A 640 -34.98 13.04 -2.19
N THR A 641 -34.62 14.26 -1.78
CA THR A 641 -33.71 15.19 -2.46
C THR A 641 -32.46 15.38 -1.60
N ALA A 642 -31.30 15.50 -2.23
CA ALA A 642 -30.03 15.63 -1.50
C ALA A 642 -29.97 16.95 -0.73
N GLN A 643 -29.57 16.89 0.53
CA GLN A 643 -29.48 18.03 1.45
C GLN A 643 -28.02 18.34 1.78
N THR A 644 -27.72 19.58 2.20
CA THR A 644 -26.36 19.97 2.59
C THR A 644 -26.37 20.98 3.73
N VAL A 645 -25.46 20.80 4.68
CA VAL A 645 -25.15 21.72 5.78
C VAL A 645 -23.68 22.12 5.69
N ILE A 646 -23.37 23.40 5.85
CA ILE A 646 -21.99 23.90 5.77
C ILE A 646 -21.71 24.75 7.02
N TYR A 647 -20.80 24.27 7.86
CA TYR A 647 -20.23 25.02 8.97
C TYR A 647 -19.06 25.87 8.46
N VAL A 648 -19.16 27.18 8.63
CA VAL A 648 -18.18 28.18 8.18
C VAL A 648 -17.35 28.67 9.36
N TYR A 649 -16.03 28.78 9.19
CA TYR A 649 -15.08 29.19 10.22
C TYR A 649 -14.23 30.42 9.79
N THR A 650 -13.53 31.02 10.75
CA THR A 650 -12.60 32.15 10.57
C THR A 650 -11.29 31.82 11.25
N LYS A 651 -10.15 32.04 10.59
CA LYS A 651 -8.82 31.71 11.13
C LYS A 651 -8.44 32.60 12.31
N ASP A 652 -7.86 32.01 13.35
CA ASP A 652 -7.47 32.71 14.57
C ASP A 652 -6.15 33.51 14.37
N PRO A 653 -6.03 34.72 14.95
CA PRO A 653 -4.84 35.54 14.82
C PRO A 653 -3.70 35.07 15.74
N VAL A 654 -2.51 34.85 15.17
CA VAL A 654 -1.30 34.46 15.92
C VAL A 654 -0.57 35.71 16.42
N LYS A 655 -0.28 35.79 17.72
CA LYS A 655 0.53 36.89 18.30
C LYS A 655 1.96 36.82 17.73
N GLY A 656 2.48 37.95 17.26
CA GLY A 656 3.87 38.09 16.85
C GLY A 656 4.81 38.33 18.04
N ALA A 657 6.11 38.20 17.78
CA ALA A 657 7.15 38.63 18.70
C ALA A 657 7.30 40.16 18.68
N ASP A 658 7.63 40.73 19.83
CA ASP A 658 7.68 42.18 20.01
C ASP A 658 8.88 42.80 19.28
N VAL A 659 8.74 44.05 18.81
CA VAL A 659 9.78 44.82 18.11
C VAL A 659 10.38 45.86 19.05
N THR A 660 11.71 45.82 19.24
CA THR A 660 12.42 46.76 20.13
C THR A 660 13.02 47.93 19.34
N VAL A 661 12.79 49.17 19.79
CA VAL A 661 13.32 50.40 19.18
C VAL A 661 14.28 51.09 20.16
N ASN A 662 15.54 51.23 19.76
CA ASN A 662 16.63 51.83 20.56
C ASN A 662 17.07 53.19 20.00
N TYR A 663 17.65 54.03 20.87
CA TYR A 663 18.20 55.34 20.52
C TYR A 663 19.61 55.49 21.12
N GLN A 664 20.64 55.57 20.28
CA GLN A 664 22.05 55.50 20.68
C GLN A 664 22.90 56.61 20.03
N ASP A 665 24.05 56.94 20.62
CA ASP A 665 25.05 57.79 19.96
C ASP A 665 25.99 57.00 19.03
N VAL A 666 26.96 57.69 18.42
CA VAL A 666 27.94 57.07 17.49
C VAL A 666 28.87 56.05 18.13
N ASP A 667 29.01 56.08 19.46
CA ASP A 667 29.88 55.19 20.24
C ASP A 667 29.07 54.01 20.86
N GLY A 668 27.75 54.00 20.63
CA GLY A 668 26.82 52.94 21.06
C GLY A 668 26.14 53.19 22.40
N ASN A 669 26.39 54.32 23.06
CA ASN A 669 25.76 54.63 24.35
C ASN A 669 24.27 54.91 24.17
N GLN A 670 23.42 54.43 25.07
CA GLN A 670 21.99 54.73 25.02
C GLN A 670 21.71 56.18 25.47
N ILE A 671 21.13 56.98 24.58
CA ILE A 671 20.86 58.41 24.80
C ILE A 671 19.37 58.75 24.96
N ALA A 672 18.47 57.79 24.71
CA ALA A 672 17.06 57.88 25.13
C ALA A 672 16.47 56.48 25.41
N PRO A 673 15.43 56.37 26.26
CA PRO A 673 14.81 55.08 26.60
C PRO A 673 14.27 54.34 25.38
N SER A 674 14.47 53.01 25.37
CA SER A 674 13.96 52.13 24.32
C SER A 674 12.43 52.02 24.36
N LYS A 675 11.82 51.65 23.24
CA LYS A 675 10.37 51.40 23.11
C LYS A 675 10.12 49.99 22.60
N THR A 676 8.97 49.43 22.97
CA THR A 676 8.50 48.13 22.49
C THR A 676 7.23 48.32 21.68
N LEU A 677 7.13 47.68 20.51
CA LEU A 677 5.92 47.59 19.70
C LEU A 677 5.42 46.14 19.74
N THR A 678 4.10 45.94 19.74
CA THR A 678 3.46 44.62 19.88
C THR A 678 2.36 44.45 18.83
N GLY A 679 2.23 43.27 18.22
CA GLY A 679 1.18 43.00 17.24
C GLY A 679 1.05 41.52 16.89
N ASN A 680 0.28 41.22 15.85
CA ASN A 680 0.05 39.85 15.34
C ASN A 680 0.91 39.57 14.11
N VAL A 681 1.27 38.32 13.86
CA VAL A 681 2.12 37.94 12.72
C VAL A 681 1.49 38.42 11.41
N GLY A 682 2.26 39.13 10.58
CA GLY A 682 1.79 39.74 9.33
C GLY A 682 1.04 41.07 9.46
N THR A 683 0.91 41.63 10.67
CA THR A 683 0.44 43.02 10.84
C THR A 683 1.62 44.01 10.78
N ASP A 684 1.37 45.22 10.27
CA ASP A 684 2.41 46.23 10.05
C ASP A 684 2.84 46.92 11.36
N TYR A 685 4.10 47.33 11.45
CA TYR A 685 4.63 48.22 12.49
C TYR A 685 5.38 49.43 11.90
N GLN A 686 5.48 50.48 12.70
CA GLN A 686 6.25 51.70 12.41
C GLN A 686 7.08 52.08 13.63
N ALA A 687 8.40 52.00 13.52
CA ALA A 687 9.34 52.56 14.47
C ALA A 687 9.53 54.06 14.17
N VAL A 688 9.52 54.89 15.22
CA VAL A 688 9.53 56.35 15.08
C VAL A 688 10.83 56.93 15.64
N GLN A 689 11.54 57.70 14.81
CA GLN A 689 12.72 58.48 15.19
C GLN A 689 12.37 59.46 16.33
N ALA A 690 13.19 59.51 17.37
CA ALA A 690 13.08 60.54 18.40
C ALA A 690 13.82 61.82 17.99
N SER A 691 13.32 62.97 18.45
CA SER A 691 14.12 64.20 18.52
C SER A 691 14.81 64.22 19.89
N ILE A 692 16.13 64.44 19.93
CA ILE A 692 16.95 64.33 21.14
C ILE A 692 17.77 65.61 21.29
N ALA A 693 17.59 66.32 22.40
CA ALA A 693 18.23 67.62 22.61
C ALA A 693 19.76 67.49 22.66
N GLY A 694 20.47 68.36 21.94
CA GLY A 694 21.93 68.34 21.86
C GLY A 694 22.51 67.30 20.88
N TYR A 695 21.67 66.55 20.16
CA TYR A 695 22.08 65.54 19.18
C TYR A 695 21.35 65.73 17.84
N THR A 696 22.00 65.32 16.75
CA THR A 696 21.47 65.27 15.37
C THR A 696 21.45 63.83 14.90
N PHE A 697 20.36 63.40 14.27
CA PHE A 697 20.23 62.04 13.73
C PHE A 697 21.27 61.76 12.64
N LYS A 698 21.87 60.56 12.66
CA LYS A 698 22.91 60.11 11.72
C LYS A 698 22.40 59.02 10.77
N GLN A 699 21.88 57.91 11.32
CA GLN A 699 21.41 56.76 10.55
C GLN A 699 20.51 55.85 11.38
N VAL A 700 19.71 55.00 10.73
CA VAL A 700 18.96 53.92 11.40
C VAL A 700 19.54 52.57 10.98
N ASN A 701 19.73 51.69 11.97
CA ASN A 701 20.16 50.30 11.80
C ASN A 701 18.93 49.40 12.02
N GLY A 702 18.60 48.54 11.05
CA GLY A 702 17.33 47.78 11.06
C GLY A 702 16.19 48.53 10.37
N ASN A 703 15.03 47.87 10.26
CA ASN A 703 13.92 48.35 9.43
C ASN A 703 12.99 49.28 10.21
N ALA A 704 12.90 50.54 9.83
CA ALA A 704 11.99 51.50 10.47
C ALA A 704 10.49 51.18 10.26
N ALA A 705 10.17 50.40 9.21
CA ALA A 705 8.84 49.89 8.91
C ALA A 705 8.93 48.42 8.48
N GLY A 706 7.94 47.62 8.85
CA GLY A 706 7.91 46.19 8.51
C GLY A 706 6.66 45.51 9.04
N GLN A 707 6.65 44.17 9.05
CA GLN A 707 5.59 43.37 9.66
C GLN A 707 6.14 42.58 10.85
N PHE A 708 5.29 42.41 11.88
CA PHE A 708 5.57 41.52 13.00
C PHE A 708 5.73 40.08 12.48
N SER A 709 6.79 39.41 12.92
CA SER A 709 7.02 37.98 12.68
C SER A 709 6.88 37.17 13.97
N ASP A 710 7.09 35.87 13.89
CA ASP A 710 7.29 34.93 15.01
C ASP A 710 8.60 35.17 15.81
N THR A 711 9.44 36.06 15.30
CA THR A 711 10.85 36.24 15.66
C THR A 711 11.11 37.68 16.09
N ALA A 712 11.76 37.87 17.26
CA ALA A 712 11.95 39.21 17.82
C ALA A 712 12.82 40.09 16.91
N GLN A 713 12.41 41.35 16.70
CA GLN A 713 13.08 42.29 15.79
C GLN A 713 13.63 43.51 16.55
N THR A 714 14.61 44.20 15.96
CA THR A 714 15.23 45.38 16.58
C THR A 714 15.54 46.48 15.56
N VAL A 715 15.28 47.72 15.95
CA VAL A 715 15.55 48.94 15.20
C VAL A 715 16.35 49.89 16.09
N THR A 716 17.46 50.43 15.62
CA THR A 716 18.32 51.33 16.40
C THR A 716 18.59 52.62 15.64
N TYR A 717 18.12 53.75 16.16
CA TYR A 717 18.44 55.08 15.64
C TYR A 717 19.74 55.58 16.26
N VAL A 718 20.71 55.97 15.42
CA VAL A 718 22.05 56.43 15.80
C VAL A 718 22.14 57.94 15.58
N TYR A 719 22.75 58.66 16.52
CA TYR A 719 22.84 60.13 16.53
C TYR A 719 24.28 60.62 16.78
N THR A 720 24.61 61.80 16.25
CA THR A 720 25.86 62.54 16.48
C THR A 720 25.59 63.69 17.44
N LYS A 721 26.50 63.97 18.39
CA LYS A 721 26.39 65.11 19.31
C LYS A 721 26.62 66.44 18.57
N ASN A 722 25.86 67.48 18.91
CA ASN A 722 25.95 68.79 18.25
C ASN A 722 27.14 69.61 18.79
N PRO A 723 27.87 70.35 17.92
CA PRO A 723 28.89 71.30 18.37
C PRO A 723 28.25 72.49 19.08
N VAL A 724 28.98 73.08 20.03
CA VAL A 724 28.57 74.26 20.80
C VAL A 724 29.47 75.43 20.41
N VAL A 725 28.89 76.54 19.94
CA VAL A 725 29.65 77.75 19.59
C VAL A 725 30.24 78.37 20.86
N ALA A 726 31.49 78.79 20.81
CA ALA A 726 32.22 79.36 21.94
C ALA A 726 32.06 80.89 22.06
N GLY A 727 32.56 81.44 23.18
CA GLY A 727 32.86 82.86 23.28
C GLY A 727 34.10 83.22 22.46
N ASN A 728 34.03 84.35 21.75
CA ASN A 728 35.12 84.84 20.90
C ASN A 728 36.38 85.17 21.71
N VAL A 729 37.54 85.12 21.03
CA VAL A 729 38.84 85.50 21.60
C VAL A 729 39.27 86.82 20.96
N THR A 730 39.48 87.88 21.75
CA THR A 730 39.90 89.20 21.26
C THR A 730 41.41 89.40 21.45
N VAL A 731 42.12 89.85 20.42
CA VAL A 731 43.57 90.11 20.46
C VAL A 731 43.83 91.61 20.29
N ASN A 732 44.45 92.25 21.28
CA ASN A 732 44.75 93.67 21.30
C ASN A 732 46.24 93.96 21.10
N TYR A 733 46.56 95.14 20.56
CA TYR A 733 47.92 95.61 20.29
C TYR A 733 48.09 97.04 20.80
N GLN A 734 48.82 97.23 21.91
CA GLN A 734 48.92 98.51 22.63
C GLN A 734 50.36 98.89 23.02
N ASP A 735 50.60 100.17 23.25
CA ASP A 735 51.83 100.63 23.89
C ASP A 735 51.80 100.48 25.43
N GLU A 736 52.90 100.82 26.09
CA GLU A 736 53.03 100.76 27.56
C GLU A 736 52.04 101.66 28.32
N ALA A 737 51.47 102.69 27.67
CA ALA A 737 50.44 103.54 28.26
C ALA A 737 49.02 103.00 28.05
N GLY A 738 48.89 101.79 27.48
CA GLY A 738 47.59 101.17 27.15
C GLY A 738 46.92 101.78 25.93
N LYS A 739 47.61 102.64 25.17
CA LYS A 739 47.06 103.20 23.93
C LYS A 739 47.17 102.15 22.82
N GLN A 740 46.06 101.89 22.14
CA GLN A 740 46.04 101.03 20.96
C GLN A 740 46.93 101.59 19.83
N ILE A 741 47.83 100.75 19.32
CA ILE A 741 48.80 101.08 18.24
C ILE A 741 48.61 100.25 16.96
N ALA A 742 47.85 99.15 17.02
CA ALA A 742 47.34 98.46 15.84
C ALA A 742 45.91 97.93 16.08
N ALA A 743 45.14 97.73 15.01
CA ALA A 743 43.76 97.26 15.10
C ALA A 743 43.67 95.86 15.74
N SER A 744 42.74 95.73 16.68
CA SER A 744 42.45 94.47 17.38
C SER A 744 41.83 93.44 16.44
N GLU A 745 42.01 92.17 16.77
CA GLU A 745 41.48 91.03 16.02
C GLU A 745 40.54 90.19 16.88
N THR A 746 39.70 89.38 16.22
CA THR A 746 38.72 88.52 16.87
C THR A 746 38.78 87.13 16.24
N LEU A 747 39.08 86.12 17.05
CA LEU A 747 39.07 84.72 16.65
C LEU A 747 37.74 84.08 17.07
N THR A 748 37.22 83.14 16.27
CA THR A 748 35.94 82.46 16.50
C THR A 748 36.07 80.95 16.31
N GLY A 749 35.33 80.16 17.10
CA GLY A 749 35.37 78.70 17.08
C GLY A 749 34.25 78.06 17.90
N ASN A 750 34.29 76.73 18.04
CA ASN A 750 33.43 75.96 18.93
C ASN A 750 34.14 75.71 20.27
N VAL A 751 33.39 75.33 21.30
CA VAL A 751 33.98 74.92 22.58
C VAL A 751 34.94 73.74 22.35
N ASP A 752 36.11 73.81 23.00
CA ASP A 752 37.25 72.89 22.85
C ASP A 752 38.09 73.00 21.56
N ASP A 753 37.69 73.81 20.55
CA ASP A 753 38.58 74.14 19.43
C ASP A 753 39.81 74.93 19.93
N SER A 754 40.98 74.70 19.33
CA SER A 754 42.21 75.46 19.66
C SER A 754 42.27 76.82 18.96
N TYR A 755 42.77 77.84 19.65
CA TYR A 755 43.09 79.15 19.06
C TYR A 755 44.58 79.50 19.23
N HIS A 756 45.07 80.38 18.36
CA HIS A 756 46.37 81.03 18.47
C HIS A 756 46.23 82.53 18.17
N ALA A 757 46.69 83.39 19.08
CA ALA A 757 46.81 84.83 18.89
C ALA A 757 48.20 85.15 18.30
N VAL A 758 48.25 86.00 17.27
CA VAL A 758 49.49 86.30 16.53
C VAL A 758 50.12 87.60 17.00
N GLN A 759 51.42 87.60 17.31
CA GLN A 759 52.17 88.83 17.53
C GLN A 759 52.40 89.57 16.21
N LYS A 760 52.16 90.89 16.17
CA LYS A 760 52.43 91.73 15.00
C LYS A 760 53.78 92.44 15.11
N ALA A 761 54.40 92.73 13.97
CA ALA A 761 55.41 93.79 13.88
C ALA A 761 54.70 95.14 13.70
N ILE A 762 55.11 96.18 14.43
CA ILE A 762 54.45 97.49 14.42
C ILE A 762 55.52 98.57 14.20
N THR A 763 55.42 99.34 13.11
CA THR A 763 56.47 100.26 12.69
C THR A 763 56.79 101.31 13.75
N GLY A 764 58.03 101.31 14.25
CA GLY A 764 58.50 102.21 15.31
C GLY A 764 58.19 101.75 16.74
N TYR A 765 57.81 100.49 16.93
CA TYR A 765 57.69 99.85 18.25
C TYR A 765 58.21 98.41 18.24
N HIS A 766 59.06 98.05 19.21
CA HIS A 766 59.42 96.66 19.50
C HIS A 766 58.48 96.03 20.53
N PHE A 767 58.29 94.72 20.43
CA PHE A 767 57.49 93.96 21.39
C PHE A 767 58.16 93.93 22.78
N LYS A 768 57.34 94.05 23.84
CA LYS A 768 57.77 94.02 25.24
C LYS A 768 57.29 92.77 25.98
N ALA A 769 55.98 92.54 26.00
CA ALA A 769 55.33 91.49 26.78
C ALA A 769 53.92 91.22 26.26
N VAL A 770 53.39 90.02 26.51
CA VAL A 770 51.99 89.64 26.23
C VAL A 770 51.26 89.35 27.54
N THR A 771 49.97 89.70 27.59
CA THR A 771 49.09 89.47 28.74
C THR A 771 47.88 88.64 28.29
N GLY A 772 47.61 87.54 29.00
CA GLY A 772 46.69 86.48 28.55
C GLY A 772 47.41 85.43 27.69
N GLU A 773 46.89 84.20 27.67
CA GLU A 773 47.51 83.07 26.96
C GLU A 773 47.33 83.19 25.44
N PRO A 774 48.40 83.32 24.64
CA PRO A 774 48.31 83.39 23.18
C PRO A 774 47.74 82.12 22.56
N ASP A 775 48.03 80.98 23.18
CA ASP A 775 47.66 79.64 22.74
C ASP A 775 46.72 79.02 23.76
N GLY A 776 45.54 78.59 23.31
CA GLY A 776 44.50 78.12 24.22
C GLY A 776 43.37 77.40 23.53
N ARG A 777 42.28 77.18 24.28
CA ARG A 777 41.03 76.62 23.76
C ARG A 777 39.90 77.61 23.88
N PHE A 778 39.04 77.60 22.87
CA PHE A 778 37.75 78.27 22.89
C PHE A 778 36.89 77.67 24.02
N THR A 779 36.37 78.53 24.89
CA THR A 779 35.48 78.16 26.00
C THR A 779 34.11 78.83 25.81
N THR A 780 33.12 78.52 26.65
CA THR A 780 31.83 79.23 26.62
C THR A 780 31.91 80.71 27.02
N SER A 781 33.06 81.16 27.55
CA SER A 781 33.32 82.56 27.90
C SER A 781 34.23 83.22 26.87
N ALA A 782 34.02 84.51 26.61
CA ALA A 782 34.93 85.30 25.78
C ALA A 782 36.28 85.49 26.49
N GLN A 783 37.36 85.53 25.72
CA GLN A 783 38.74 85.60 26.20
C GLN A 783 39.49 86.77 25.56
N THR A 784 40.56 87.27 26.19
CA THR A 784 41.30 88.45 25.71
C THR A 784 42.80 88.26 25.87
N ILE A 785 43.55 88.46 24.79
CA ILE A 785 45.02 88.50 24.74
C ILE A 785 45.42 89.93 24.38
N THR A 786 46.51 90.44 24.96
CA THR A 786 47.01 91.79 24.71
C THR A 786 48.52 91.81 24.56
N TYR A 787 48.99 92.13 23.36
CA TYR A 787 50.41 92.37 23.09
C TYR A 787 50.77 93.82 23.42
N VAL A 788 51.79 94.00 24.24
CA VAL A 788 52.31 95.29 24.70
C VAL A 788 53.67 95.57 24.05
N TYR A 789 53.85 96.80 23.58
CA TYR A 789 55.04 97.22 22.83
C TYR A 789 55.66 98.49 23.42
N THR A 790 56.98 98.63 23.26
CA THR A 790 57.79 99.80 23.61
C THR A 790 58.16 100.54 22.34
N LYS A 791 58.15 101.88 22.35
CA LYS A 791 58.48 102.69 21.17
C LYS A 791 59.99 102.68 20.90
N ASP A 792 60.37 102.59 19.63
CA ASP A 792 61.77 102.51 19.21
C ASP A 792 62.52 103.84 19.32
N ASP A 793 63.80 103.78 19.69
CA ASP A 793 64.76 104.87 19.54
C ASP A 793 65.41 104.80 18.14
N PRO A 794 65.31 105.86 17.30
CA PRO A 794 65.83 105.84 15.93
C PRO A 794 67.36 105.86 15.82
N SER A 795 68.11 105.85 16.93
CA SER A 795 69.58 105.84 16.94
C SER A 795 70.24 104.45 16.94
N VAL A 796 69.47 103.35 17.08
CA VAL A 796 70.01 101.98 17.21
C VAL A 796 69.63 101.09 16.00
N PRO A 797 70.61 100.49 15.28
CA PRO A 797 70.31 99.54 14.21
C PRO A 797 69.80 98.19 14.74
N ILE A 798 68.64 97.74 14.26
CA ILE A 798 68.03 96.45 14.61
C ILE A 798 68.22 95.46 13.44
N LYS A 799 68.71 94.25 13.72
CA LYS A 799 68.78 93.14 12.76
C LYS A 799 67.50 92.29 12.84
N THR A 800 66.92 91.96 11.69
CA THR A 800 65.77 91.04 11.57
C THR A 800 66.11 89.78 10.76
N ALA A 801 65.36 88.69 11.00
CA ALA A 801 65.45 87.44 10.25
C ALA A 801 64.06 86.79 10.11
N ASN A 802 63.96 85.80 9.20
CA ASN A 802 62.70 85.16 8.82
C ASN A 802 62.64 83.68 9.22
N GLN A 803 61.49 83.24 9.72
CA GLN A 803 61.14 81.84 9.97
C GLN A 803 60.03 81.42 9.00
N THR A 804 60.19 80.27 8.33
CA THR A 804 59.21 79.77 7.32
C THR A 804 58.40 78.60 7.86
N VAL A 805 57.09 78.59 7.59
CA VAL A 805 56.15 77.54 8.00
C VAL A 805 55.37 77.02 6.78
N LYS A 806 55.25 75.69 6.65
CA LYS A 806 54.53 75.01 5.54
C LYS A 806 53.40 74.13 6.06
N TYR A 807 52.40 73.91 5.19
CA TYR A 807 51.21 73.11 5.47
C TYR A 807 50.98 72.14 4.29
N VAL A 808 51.27 70.85 4.49
CA VAL A 808 51.32 69.83 3.43
C VAL A 808 50.47 68.60 3.76
N ASP A 809 50.06 67.84 2.75
CA ASP A 809 49.52 66.50 2.95
C ASP A 809 50.62 65.45 3.21
N GLU A 810 50.23 64.21 3.46
CA GLU A 810 51.16 63.08 3.65
C GLU A 810 52.08 62.78 2.46
N ASN A 811 51.75 63.28 1.27
CA ASN A 811 52.57 63.15 0.06
C ASN A 811 53.52 64.35 -0.14
N GLY A 812 53.49 65.34 0.77
CA GLY A 812 54.26 66.58 0.68
C GLY A 812 53.64 67.66 -0.21
N GLN A 813 52.41 67.48 -0.70
CA GLN A 813 51.71 68.49 -1.49
C GLN A 813 51.22 69.63 -0.58
N THR A 814 51.57 70.87 -0.91
CA THR A 814 51.07 72.06 -0.18
C THR A 814 49.54 72.16 -0.28
N ILE A 815 48.87 72.17 0.87
CA ILE A 815 47.39 72.23 1.00
C ILE A 815 46.88 73.51 1.66
N ALA A 816 47.75 74.30 2.28
CA ALA A 816 47.46 75.68 2.68
C ALA A 816 48.71 76.57 2.51
N SER A 817 48.51 77.88 2.40
CA SER A 817 49.57 78.84 2.08
C SER A 817 50.74 78.80 3.06
N THR A 818 51.96 78.72 2.51
CA THR A 818 53.21 78.94 3.24
C THR A 818 53.18 80.28 3.97
N GLU A 819 53.69 80.31 5.19
CA GLU A 819 53.72 81.47 6.06
C GLU A 819 55.16 81.84 6.42
N ILE A 820 55.41 83.12 6.64
CA ILE A 820 56.73 83.67 6.97
C ILE A 820 56.56 84.61 8.15
N LEU A 821 57.17 84.27 9.28
CA LEU A 821 57.30 85.16 10.42
C LEU A 821 58.60 85.95 10.28
N THR A 822 58.60 87.22 10.69
CA THR A 822 59.79 88.08 10.74
C THR A 822 59.93 88.66 12.13
N GLY A 823 61.12 88.55 12.72
CA GLY A 823 61.43 89.08 14.04
C GLY A 823 62.89 89.48 14.18
N ASN A 824 63.25 90.05 15.34
CA ASN A 824 64.61 90.51 15.60
C ASN A 824 65.54 89.33 15.88
N VAL A 825 66.78 89.36 15.39
CA VAL A 825 67.73 88.27 15.62
C VAL A 825 67.96 88.07 17.12
N GLY A 826 67.65 86.87 17.63
CA GLY A 826 67.71 86.53 19.06
C GLY A 826 66.39 86.65 19.84
N THR A 827 65.31 87.20 19.27
CA THR A 827 63.97 87.13 19.91
C THR A 827 63.29 85.79 19.58
N PRO A 828 62.39 85.29 20.44
CA PRO A 828 61.68 84.03 20.18
C PRO A 828 60.71 84.10 18.99
N TYR A 829 60.46 82.93 18.39
CA TYR A 829 59.31 82.67 17.53
C TYR A 829 58.50 81.49 18.07
N HIS A 830 57.21 81.48 17.76
CA HIS A 830 56.30 80.35 17.92
C HIS A 830 55.53 80.13 16.61
N THR A 831 55.07 78.91 16.33
CA THR A 831 54.30 78.56 15.13
C THR A 831 53.23 77.54 15.47
N THR A 832 52.07 77.59 14.79
CA THR A 832 50.94 76.69 15.06
C THR A 832 50.37 75.99 13.83
N GLN A 833 49.67 74.88 14.09
CA GLN A 833 48.88 74.15 13.10
C GLN A 833 47.67 74.96 12.64
N LYS A 834 47.17 74.70 11.43
CA LYS A 834 45.98 75.33 10.87
C LYS A 834 44.88 74.31 10.65
N THR A 835 43.62 74.70 10.91
CA THR A 835 42.46 73.91 10.50
C THR A 835 42.27 74.04 8.99
N ILE A 836 42.44 72.94 8.24
CA ILE A 836 42.38 72.93 6.77
C ILE A 836 41.14 72.14 6.32
N ALA A 837 40.27 72.79 5.56
CA ALA A 837 39.00 72.19 5.13
C ALA A 837 39.22 70.90 4.31
N GLY A 838 38.61 69.80 4.76
CA GLY A 838 38.75 68.48 4.14
C GLY A 838 39.98 67.67 4.56
N TYR A 839 40.76 68.14 5.54
CA TYR A 839 41.90 67.43 6.12
C TYR A 839 41.85 67.45 7.67
N HIS A 840 42.66 66.61 8.31
CA HIS A 840 42.94 66.65 9.75
C HIS A 840 44.45 66.57 9.98
N TYR A 841 44.93 67.21 11.05
CA TYR A 841 46.36 67.23 11.37
C TYR A 841 46.87 65.82 11.72
N LYS A 842 48.10 65.51 11.28
CA LYS A 842 48.80 64.24 11.54
C LYS A 842 50.05 64.45 12.40
N THR A 843 51.00 65.30 11.97
CA THR A 843 52.27 65.51 12.67
C THR A 843 53.02 66.76 12.19
N ILE A 844 54.04 67.20 12.93
CA ILE A 844 54.90 68.34 12.63
C ILE A 844 56.35 67.87 12.41
N THR A 845 57.08 68.61 11.57
CA THR A 845 58.54 68.45 11.40
C THR A 845 59.22 69.83 11.47
N GLY A 846 60.41 69.89 12.05
CA GLY A 846 61.01 71.14 12.54
C GLY A 846 60.55 71.49 13.96
N ALA A 847 61.20 72.47 14.59
CA ALA A 847 60.83 72.93 15.93
C ALA A 847 59.78 74.05 15.81
N PRO A 848 58.59 73.95 16.44
CA PRO A 848 57.58 75.00 16.38
C PRO A 848 58.00 76.26 17.16
N ASP A 849 58.89 76.09 18.13
CA ASP A 849 59.48 77.12 18.99
C ASP A 849 60.97 77.28 18.68
N GLY A 850 61.47 78.52 18.73
CA GLY A 850 62.89 78.80 18.56
C GLY A 850 63.23 80.27 18.76
N LEU A 851 64.44 80.67 18.37
CA LEU A 851 64.84 82.08 18.25
C LEU A 851 65.01 82.42 16.76
N PHE A 852 64.66 83.64 16.37
CA PHE A 852 64.97 84.15 15.03
C PHE A 852 66.49 84.22 14.83
N ALA A 853 67.00 83.56 13.79
CA ALA A 853 68.41 83.50 13.45
C ALA A 853 68.61 83.75 11.95
N GLU A 854 69.79 84.23 11.53
CA GLU A 854 70.10 84.56 10.13
C GLU A 854 70.03 83.35 9.17
N SER A 855 70.02 82.14 9.71
CA SER A 855 69.61 80.91 9.02
C SER A 855 68.78 80.05 9.97
N ALA A 856 67.53 79.76 9.61
CA ALA A 856 66.58 79.01 10.43
C ALA A 856 65.89 77.89 9.61
N PRO A 857 65.65 76.70 10.20
CA PRO A 857 65.07 75.56 9.50
C PRO A 857 63.56 75.75 9.25
N VAL A 858 63.02 75.16 8.18
CA VAL A 858 61.59 75.26 7.85
C VAL A 858 60.75 74.37 8.77
N VAL A 859 59.70 74.94 9.39
CA VAL A 859 58.67 74.16 10.10
C VAL A 859 57.63 73.68 9.10
N THR A 860 57.21 72.41 9.18
CA THR A 860 56.23 71.83 8.25
C THR A 860 55.22 70.97 9.00
N TYR A 861 53.95 71.39 8.95
CA TYR A 861 52.79 70.65 9.46
C TYR A 861 52.22 69.73 8.36
N ILE A 862 51.97 68.47 8.71
CA ILE A 862 51.53 67.40 7.82
C ILE A 862 50.11 66.98 8.20
N TYR A 863 49.24 66.79 7.21
CA TYR A 863 47.81 66.50 7.39
C TYR A 863 47.34 65.30 6.55
N THR A 864 46.39 64.54 7.07
CA THR A 864 45.70 63.43 6.40
C THR A 864 44.36 63.92 5.83
N LYS A 865 43.96 63.42 4.67
CA LYS A 865 42.70 63.83 4.02
C LYS A 865 41.48 63.14 4.66
N ASN A 866 40.41 63.90 4.85
CA ASN A 866 39.17 63.37 5.44
C ASN A 866 38.43 62.47 4.43
N PRO A 867 37.88 61.32 4.87
CA PRO A 867 37.20 60.39 3.98
C PRO A 867 35.87 60.95 3.46
N VAL A 868 35.51 60.58 2.23
CA VAL A 868 34.24 60.94 1.59
C VAL A 868 33.37 59.69 1.46
N GLN A 869 32.11 59.78 1.92
CA GLN A 869 31.14 58.69 1.82
C GLN A 869 30.81 58.38 0.36
N GLY A 870 30.81 57.09 0.00
CA GLY A 870 30.40 56.59 -1.31
C GLY A 870 28.90 56.31 -1.38
N ALA A 871 28.40 56.11 -2.59
CA ALA A 871 27.01 55.75 -2.83
C ALA A 871 26.73 54.29 -2.43
N ASN A 872 25.54 54.07 -1.87
CA ASN A 872 25.15 52.79 -1.29
C ASN A 872 25.06 51.66 -2.35
N ILE A 873 25.28 50.42 -1.90
CA ILE A 873 25.05 49.20 -2.70
C ILE A 873 23.82 48.48 -2.14
N THR A 874 22.82 48.21 -2.97
CA THR A 874 21.60 47.49 -2.58
C THR A 874 21.72 46.01 -2.94
N VAL A 875 21.50 45.11 -1.97
CA VAL A 875 21.51 43.67 -2.15
C VAL A 875 20.08 43.14 -2.01
N ASN A 876 19.53 42.57 -3.09
CA ASN A 876 18.18 42.03 -3.16
C ASN A 876 18.17 40.50 -3.14
N TYR A 877 17.06 39.93 -2.66
CA TYR A 877 16.82 38.48 -2.62
C TYR A 877 15.45 38.18 -3.23
N GLN A 878 15.42 37.56 -4.42
CA GLN A 878 14.22 37.37 -5.24
C GLN A 878 14.03 35.91 -5.67
N ASP A 879 12.80 35.52 -6.01
CA ASP A 879 12.53 34.26 -6.70
C ASP A 879 12.74 34.36 -8.23
N ALA A 880 12.44 33.29 -8.95
CA ALA A 880 12.59 33.21 -10.40
C ALA A 880 11.61 34.10 -11.18
N ASP A 881 10.51 34.54 -10.56
CA ASP A 881 9.48 35.41 -11.15
C ASP A 881 9.71 36.90 -10.79
N GLY A 882 10.66 37.18 -9.90
CA GLY A 882 11.10 38.52 -9.50
C GLY A 882 10.50 39.00 -8.17
N ASN A 883 9.69 38.19 -7.49
CA ASN A 883 9.11 38.55 -6.20
C ASN A 883 10.20 38.62 -5.14
N GLN A 884 10.11 39.57 -4.21
CA GLN A 884 11.05 39.67 -3.10
C GLN A 884 10.72 38.63 -2.01
N ILE A 885 11.68 37.74 -1.73
CA ILE A 885 11.52 36.60 -0.81
C ILE A 885 12.33 36.73 0.49
N ALA A 886 13.23 37.72 0.57
CA ALA A 886 13.85 38.14 1.83
C ALA A 886 14.19 39.64 1.80
N ALA A 887 14.32 40.27 2.97
CA ALA A 887 14.56 41.70 3.09
C ALA A 887 15.88 42.12 2.42
N SER A 888 15.83 43.19 1.63
CA SER A 888 17.02 43.75 0.98
C SER A 888 17.98 44.34 2.00
N ARG A 889 19.29 44.27 1.72
CA ARG A 889 20.35 44.82 2.57
C ARG A 889 21.02 45.99 1.86
N THR A 890 21.30 47.05 2.60
CA THR A 890 22.05 48.21 2.10
C THR A 890 23.46 48.17 2.66
N LEU A 891 24.47 48.17 1.79
CA LEU A 891 25.87 48.33 2.18
C LEU A 891 26.27 49.80 2.03
N THR A 892 27.04 50.31 2.99
CA THR A 892 27.56 51.68 3.02
C THR A 892 29.07 51.66 3.26
N GLY A 893 29.78 52.68 2.75
CA GLY A 893 31.23 52.79 2.88
C GLY A 893 31.78 54.02 2.19
N ASN A 894 33.07 54.30 2.38
CA ASN A 894 33.75 55.46 1.79
C ASN A 894 34.17 55.18 0.34
N VAL A 895 34.25 56.21 -0.51
CA VAL A 895 34.67 56.06 -1.90
C VAL A 895 36.04 55.36 -1.99
N GLY A 896 36.11 54.27 -2.76
CA GLY A 896 37.30 53.44 -2.91
C GLY A 896 37.46 52.32 -1.88
N ALA A 897 36.70 52.29 -0.78
CA ALA A 897 36.65 51.14 0.11
C ALA A 897 35.99 49.94 -0.59
N THR A 898 36.34 48.71 -0.21
CA THR A 898 35.77 47.48 -0.79
C THR A 898 34.40 47.13 -0.19
N TYR A 899 33.57 46.44 -0.97
CA TYR A 899 32.32 45.84 -0.51
C TYR A 899 32.24 44.35 -0.88
N GLN A 900 31.49 43.60 -0.08
CA GLN A 900 31.10 42.23 -0.36
C GLN A 900 29.61 42.06 -0.06
N ALA A 901 28.81 41.79 -1.10
CA ALA A 901 27.48 41.24 -0.97
C ALA A 901 27.60 39.74 -0.68
N VAL A 902 26.76 39.22 0.23
CA VAL A 902 26.80 37.83 0.67
C VAL A 902 25.45 37.18 0.39
N GLN A 903 25.49 35.98 -0.19
CA GLN A 903 24.33 35.11 -0.38
C GLN A 903 23.78 34.69 0.99
N THR A 904 22.47 34.82 1.18
CA THR A 904 21.79 34.42 2.41
C THR A 904 21.00 33.13 2.15
N PRO A 905 21.20 32.06 2.95
CA PRO A 905 20.31 30.90 2.90
C PRO A 905 18.88 31.30 3.26
N ILE A 906 17.89 30.89 2.46
CA ILE A 906 16.47 31.21 2.67
C ILE A 906 15.71 29.91 2.87
N ALA A 907 14.99 29.79 3.99
CA ALA A 907 14.22 28.59 4.31
C ALA A 907 13.17 28.32 3.23
N GLY A 908 13.09 27.07 2.76
CA GLY A 908 12.17 26.69 1.69
C GLY A 908 12.58 27.14 0.28
N TYR A 909 13.78 27.69 0.07
CA TYR A 909 14.29 28.12 -1.24
C TYR A 909 15.75 27.68 -1.47
N THR A 910 16.07 27.27 -2.70
CA THR A 910 17.43 26.91 -3.15
C THR A 910 17.98 27.99 -4.06
N TYR A 911 19.21 28.43 -3.83
CA TYR A 911 19.88 29.43 -4.66
C TYR A 911 20.02 28.98 -6.12
N LYS A 912 19.78 29.91 -7.06
CA LYS A 912 19.79 29.66 -8.51
C LYS A 912 20.94 30.39 -9.21
N GLN A 913 21.03 31.72 -9.04
CA GLN A 913 22.02 32.57 -9.70
C GLN A 913 22.10 33.96 -9.06
N VAL A 914 23.16 34.72 -9.33
CA VAL A 914 23.32 36.13 -8.92
C VAL A 914 23.41 37.03 -10.14
N SER A 915 22.85 38.24 -10.03
CA SER A 915 22.90 39.31 -11.02
C SER A 915 23.56 40.55 -10.42
N GLY A 916 24.45 41.20 -11.17
CA GLY A 916 25.36 42.23 -10.64
C GLY A 916 26.61 41.63 -10.00
N ASN A 917 27.57 42.50 -9.62
CA ASN A 917 28.86 42.09 -9.08
C ASN A 917 28.79 41.95 -7.55
N PRO A 918 28.97 40.76 -6.96
CA PRO A 918 28.89 40.59 -5.51
C PRO A 918 30.10 41.16 -4.74
N THR A 919 31.15 41.59 -5.43
CA THR A 919 32.34 42.23 -4.84
C THR A 919 32.80 43.39 -5.71
N GLY A 920 33.21 44.48 -5.09
CA GLY A 920 33.71 45.67 -5.78
C GLY A 920 34.21 46.74 -4.81
N THR A 921 34.23 48.00 -5.26
CA THR A 921 34.49 49.17 -4.42
C THR A 921 33.32 50.15 -4.46
N PHE A 922 33.14 50.92 -3.38
CA PHE A 922 32.14 51.98 -3.32
C PHE A 922 32.53 53.12 -4.26
N GLY A 923 31.66 53.43 -5.22
CA GLY A 923 31.80 54.56 -6.14
C GLY A 923 30.93 55.75 -5.72
N THR A 924 30.81 56.74 -6.61
CA THR A 924 29.87 57.88 -6.46
C THR A 924 28.47 57.61 -7.02
N VAL A 925 28.25 56.43 -7.62
CA VAL A 925 26.98 55.99 -8.19
C VAL A 925 26.52 54.72 -7.47
N ALA A 926 25.23 54.67 -7.11
CA ALA A 926 24.63 53.53 -6.43
C ALA A 926 24.57 52.30 -7.35
N GLN A 927 24.69 51.11 -6.77
CA GLN A 927 24.73 49.83 -7.50
C GLN A 927 23.78 48.81 -6.85
N THR A 928 23.37 47.79 -7.62
CA THR A 928 22.48 46.73 -7.16
C THR A 928 23.05 45.35 -7.44
N VAL A 929 22.92 44.45 -6.49
CA VAL A 929 23.22 43.01 -6.61
C VAL A 929 21.95 42.23 -6.25
N THR A 930 21.51 41.30 -7.09
CA THR A 930 20.30 40.49 -6.83
C THR A 930 20.66 39.01 -6.82
N TYR A 931 20.43 38.34 -5.70
CA TYR A 931 20.45 36.88 -5.62
C TYR A 931 19.07 36.32 -5.95
N ILE A 932 19.01 35.37 -6.87
CA ILE A 932 17.80 34.71 -7.37
C ILE A 932 17.75 33.27 -6.86
N TYR A 933 16.58 32.83 -6.41
CA TYR A 933 16.34 31.50 -5.83
C TYR A 933 15.16 30.79 -6.49
N THR A 934 15.06 29.48 -6.29
CA THR A 934 13.96 28.61 -6.71
C THR A 934 13.28 28.06 -5.46
N LYS A 935 11.94 28.06 -5.39
CA LYS A 935 11.21 27.49 -4.25
C LYS A 935 11.40 25.96 -4.20
N ASN A 936 11.64 25.41 -3.01
CA ASN A 936 11.85 23.98 -2.82
C ASN A 936 10.51 23.23 -2.92
N PRO A 937 10.49 22.02 -3.52
CA PRO A 937 9.34 21.14 -3.44
C PRO A 937 9.15 20.65 -2.00
N VAL A 938 7.90 20.59 -1.55
CA VAL A 938 7.51 19.94 -0.29
C VAL A 938 6.98 18.55 -0.65
N GLN A 939 7.62 17.49 -0.15
CA GLN A 939 7.09 16.14 -0.28
C GLN A 939 5.73 16.06 0.42
N SER A 940 4.80 15.34 -0.20
CA SER A 940 3.49 15.10 0.40
C SER A 940 3.54 13.98 1.43
N GLY A 941 2.43 13.79 2.16
CA GLY A 941 2.09 12.45 2.61
C GLY A 941 1.75 11.55 1.42
N ASP A 942 1.93 10.25 1.58
CA ASP A 942 1.58 9.27 0.55
C ASP A 942 0.08 9.05 0.46
N VAL A 943 -0.40 8.63 -0.72
CA VAL A 943 -1.79 8.18 -0.94
C VAL A 943 -1.81 6.66 -0.98
N THR A 944 -2.40 6.03 0.02
CA THR A 944 -2.57 4.57 0.08
C THR A 944 -3.89 4.17 -0.58
N VAL A 945 -3.83 3.30 -1.59
CA VAL A 945 -4.99 2.74 -2.30
C VAL A 945 -5.20 1.30 -1.87
N ASN A 946 -6.26 1.04 -1.11
CA ASN A 946 -6.63 -0.28 -0.61
C ASN A 946 -7.72 -0.94 -1.48
N TYR A 947 -7.76 -2.27 -1.46
CA TYR A 947 -8.79 -3.08 -2.13
C TYR A 947 -9.35 -4.11 -1.12
N GLN A 948 -10.59 -3.92 -0.67
CA GLN A 948 -11.21 -4.67 0.41
C GLN A 948 -12.58 -5.25 0.01
N ASP A 949 -13.04 -6.29 0.70
CA ASP A 949 -14.43 -6.76 0.58
C ASP A 949 -15.41 -5.95 1.46
N VAL A 950 -16.68 -6.36 1.51
CA VAL A 950 -17.73 -5.73 2.31
C VAL A 950 -17.55 -5.90 3.83
N ASP A 951 -16.74 -6.87 4.25
CA ASP A 951 -16.47 -7.20 5.65
C ASP A 951 -15.15 -6.55 6.13
N GLY A 952 -14.43 -5.88 5.22
CA GLY A 952 -13.18 -5.15 5.47
C GLY A 952 -11.91 -5.95 5.20
N ASN A 953 -12.01 -7.21 4.77
CA ASN A 953 -10.83 -8.04 4.49
C ASN A 953 -10.10 -7.52 3.25
N GLN A 954 -8.77 -7.52 3.26
CA GLN A 954 -7.98 -7.12 2.10
C GLN A 954 -7.97 -8.24 1.04
N ILE A 955 -8.52 -7.95 -0.15
CA ILE A 955 -8.67 -8.92 -1.25
C ILE A 955 -7.70 -8.70 -2.41
N ALA A 956 -6.96 -7.59 -2.43
CA ALA A 956 -5.80 -7.40 -3.30
C ALA A 956 -4.79 -6.44 -2.66
N ALA A 957 -3.51 -6.58 -3.02
CA ALA A 957 -2.41 -5.78 -2.47
C ALA A 957 -2.62 -4.27 -2.68
N SER A 958 -2.42 -3.49 -1.62
CA SER A 958 -2.55 -2.03 -1.66
C SER A 958 -1.44 -1.40 -2.53
N LYS A 959 -1.72 -0.21 -3.06
CA LYS A 959 -0.75 0.58 -3.84
C LYS A 959 -0.51 1.92 -3.18
N THR A 960 0.75 2.31 -3.09
CA THR A 960 1.15 3.65 -2.64
C THR A 960 1.38 4.55 -3.85
N LEU A 961 0.80 5.75 -3.85
CA LEU A 961 1.15 6.83 -4.77
C LEU A 961 1.93 7.89 -3.98
N THR A 962 2.99 8.44 -4.56
CA THR A 962 3.91 9.39 -3.93
C THR A 962 3.97 10.68 -4.74
N GLY A 963 4.18 11.84 -4.10
CA GLY A 963 4.17 13.12 -4.80
C GLY A 963 4.73 14.31 -4.02
N ASN A 964 4.47 15.50 -4.56
CA ASN A 964 4.70 16.78 -3.90
C ASN A 964 3.34 17.42 -3.59
N VAL A 965 3.26 18.21 -2.51
CA VAL A 965 2.02 18.89 -2.11
C VAL A 965 1.46 19.74 -3.26
N GLY A 966 0.17 19.57 -3.56
CA GLY A 966 -0.54 20.24 -4.66
C GLY A 966 -0.45 19.55 -6.03
N VAL A 967 0.35 18.50 -6.19
CA VAL A 967 0.35 17.68 -7.42
C VAL A 967 -0.89 16.77 -7.44
N SER A 968 -1.50 16.56 -8.60
CA SER A 968 -2.68 15.69 -8.75
C SER A 968 -2.33 14.20 -8.74
N TYR A 969 -3.12 13.39 -8.03
CA TYR A 969 -3.07 11.92 -8.08
C TYR A 969 -4.35 11.31 -8.66
N GLN A 970 -4.22 10.06 -9.11
CA GLN A 970 -5.34 9.20 -9.50
C GLN A 970 -5.14 7.81 -8.90
N ALA A 971 -6.02 7.42 -7.98
CA ALA A 971 -6.19 6.04 -7.58
C ALA A 971 -6.94 5.28 -8.69
N VAL A 972 -6.58 4.02 -8.90
CA VAL A 972 -7.13 3.20 -9.98
C VAL A 972 -7.75 1.93 -9.39
N GLN A 973 -9.03 1.73 -9.68
CA GLN A 973 -9.78 0.53 -9.35
C GLN A 973 -9.10 -0.73 -9.93
N ALA A 974 -8.93 -1.78 -9.13
CA ALA A 974 -8.48 -3.07 -9.62
C ALA A 974 -9.66 -3.89 -10.19
N SER A 975 -9.39 -4.72 -11.19
CA SER A 975 -10.29 -5.83 -11.55
C SER A 975 -9.82 -7.07 -10.80
N ILE A 976 -10.71 -7.71 -10.03
CA ILE A 976 -10.36 -8.77 -9.09
C ILE A 976 -11.22 -9.99 -9.39
N THR A 977 -10.60 -11.10 -9.79
CA THR A 977 -11.29 -12.33 -10.16
C THR A 977 -12.13 -12.87 -9.01
N GLY A 978 -13.41 -13.15 -9.25
CA GLY A 978 -14.35 -13.65 -8.24
C GLY A 978 -15.02 -12.58 -7.38
N TYR A 979 -14.74 -11.29 -7.62
CA TYR A 979 -15.38 -10.16 -6.92
C TYR A 979 -15.94 -9.14 -7.92
N THR A 980 -16.97 -8.39 -7.50
CA THR A 980 -17.55 -7.26 -8.23
C THR A 980 -17.41 -5.99 -7.40
N TYR A 981 -16.96 -4.90 -8.00
CA TYR A 981 -16.81 -3.61 -7.32
C TYR A 981 -18.16 -3.07 -6.80
N LYS A 982 -18.16 -2.54 -5.57
CA LYS A 982 -19.35 -2.01 -4.88
C LYS A 982 -19.30 -0.48 -4.77
N GLN A 983 -18.26 0.07 -4.14
CA GLN A 983 -18.11 1.51 -3.87
C GLN A 983 -16.66 1.88 -3.54
N VAL A 984 -16.32 3.16 -3.63
CA VAL A 984 -15.01 3.69 -3.19
C VAL A 984 -15.21 4.62 -1.98
N VAL A 985 -14.36 4.48 -0.98
CA VAL A 985 -14.32 5.29 0.24
C VAL A 985 -13.05 6.14 0.19
N GLY A 986 -13.20 7.47 0.29
CA GLY A 986 -12.12 8.42 0.01
C GLY A 986 -12.02 8.80 -1.47
N ASN A 987 -11.21 9.81 -1.77
CA ASN A 987 -11.20 10.48 -3.07
C ASN A 987 -10.33 9.74 -4.11
N ALA A 988 -10.96 9.08 -5.09
CA ALA A 988 -10.24 8.39 -6.17
C ALA A 988 -9.37 9.30 -7.05
N THR A 989 -9.63 10.61 -7.07
CA THR A 989 -8.77 11.64 -7.66
C THR A 989 -8.70 12.83 -6.74
N GLY A 990 -7.53 13.43 -6.58
CA GLY A 990 -7.32 14.58 -5.70
C GLY A 990 -5.96 15.23 -5.91
N GLN A 991 -5.58 16.12 -4.99
CA GLN A 991 -4.21 16.58 -4.86
C GLN A 991 -3.56 15.98 -3.62
N PHE A 992 -2.27 15.67 -3.75
CA PHE A 992 -1.39 15.29 -2.66
C PHE A 992 -1.34 16.38 -1.58
N SER A 993 -1.55 16.02 -0.32
CA SER A 993 -1.50 16.96 0.84
C SER A 993 -0.24 16.78 1.70
N ASP A 994 -0.06 17.64 2.71
CA ASP A 994 0.98 17.52 3.75
C ASP A 994 0.74 16.34 4.73
N LYS A 995 -0.43 15.72 4.66
CA LYS A 995 -0.83 14.51 5.41
C LYS A 995 -0.98 13.32 4.49
N ALA A 996 -0.79 12.11 5.02
CA ALA A 996 -1.10 10.87 4.30
C ALA A 996 -2.61 10.76 4.01
N GLN A 997 -2.96 10.23 2.86
CA GLN A 997 -4.32 10.13 2.35
C GLN A 997 -4.66 8.66 2.06
N THR A 998 -5.93 8.26 2.13
CA THR A 998 -6.35 6.88 1.88
C THR A 998 -7.56 6.82 0.95
N VAL A 999 -7.54 5.85 0.04
CA VAL A 999 -8.64 5.52 -0.89
C VAL A 999 -8.88 4.02 -0.82
N THR A 1000 -10.06 3.58 -0.43
CA THR A 1000 -10.40 2.16 -0.31
C THR A 1000 -11.48 1.79 -1.31
N TYR A 1001 -11.17 0.93 -2.28
CA TYR A 1001 -12.17 0.30 -3.14
C TYR A 1001 -12.77 -0.92 -2.43
N ILE A 1002 -14.08 -0.90 -2.22
CA ILE A 1002 -14.87 -1.97 -1.61
C ILE A 1002 -15.51 -2.83 -2.70
N TYR A 1003 -15.50 -4.15 -2.53
CA TYR A 1003 -16.04 -5.13 -3.47
C TYR A 1003 -16.97 -6.14 -2.77
N THR A 1004 -17.92 -6.70 -3.52
CA THR A 1004 -18.78 -7.82 -3.09
C THR A 1004 -18.27 -9.11 -3.74
N LYS A 1005 -18.25 -10.23 -3.00
CA LYS A 1005 -17.87 -11.55 -3.52
C LYS A 1005 -18.95 -12.09 -4.46
N ASN A 1006 -18.56 -12.66 -5.60
CA ASN A 1006 -19.51 -13.15 -6.59
C ASN A 1006 -20.13 -14.49 -6.14
N ALA A 1007 -21.46 -14.60 -6.21
CA ALA A 1007 -22.18 -15.81 -5.86
C ALA A 1007 -21.93 -16.94 -6.88
N THR A 1008 -21.29 -18.03 -6.43
CA THR A 1008 -21.04 -19.22 -7.26
C THR A 1008 -22.29 -20.07 -7.38
N LYS A 1009 -23.10 -19.84 -8.42
CA LYS A 1009 -24.21 -20.72 -8.78
C LYS A 1009 -23.66 -22.07 -9.30
N PRO A 1010 -24.04 -23.22 -8.72
CA PRO A 1010 -23.60 -24.53 -9.22
C PRO A 1010 -24.20 -24.76 -10.62
N THR A 1011 -23.35 -25.15 -11.58
CA THR A 1011 -23.78 -25.52 -12.94
C THR A 1011 -23.02 -26.78 -13.36
N GLN A 1012 -23.73 -27.74 -13.97
CA GLN A 1012 -23.22 -29.06 -14.31
C GLN A 1012 -22.24 -29.02 -15.50
N VAL A 1013 -21.30 -29.96 -15.53
CA VAL A 1013 -20.47 -30.24 -16.70
C VAL A 1013 -21.19 -31.25 -17.59
N ILE A 1014 -21.39 -30.91 -18.87
CA ILE A 1014 -21.74 -31.84 -19.93
C ILE A 1014 -20.83 -31.54 -21.12
N ASP A 1015 -19.97 -32.50 -21.47
CA ASP A 1015 -19.27 -32.56 -22.76
C ASP A 1015 -19.99 -33.58 -23.65
N PRO A 1016 -19.99 -33.41 -24.99
CA PRO A 1016 -19.17 -34.35 -25.76
C PRO A 1016 -18.46 -33.76 -26.99
N SER A 1017 -17.12 -33.83 -26.96
CA SER A 1017 -16.23 -34.43 -28.00
C SER A 1017 -16.23 -33.87 -29.44
N GLY A 1018 -15.04 -33.43 -29.93
CA GLY A 1018 -14.88 -32.82 -31.27
C GLY A 1018 -13.72 -33.26 -32.19
N THR A 1019 -12.50 -33.59 -31.72
CA THR A 1019 -11.35 -34.17 -32.51
C THR A 1019 -10.81 -33.41 -33.77
N LYS A 1020 -9.54 -33.48 -34.23
CA LYS A 1020 -8.33 -34.29 -33.92
C LYS A 1020 -7.05 -33.68 -34.56
N SER A 1021 -5.87 -34.12 -34.09
CA SER A 1021 -4.56 -34.13 -34.81
C SER A 1021 -3.85 -32.78 -35.16
N ASP A 1022 -2.51 -32.66 -35.17
CA ASP A 1022 -1.46 -33.64 -34.82
C ASP A 1022 -0.08 -33.02 -34.44
N LYS A 1023 0.71 -33.80 -33.67
CA LYS A 1023 2.19 -33.85 -33.51
C LYS A 1023 3.06 -32.63 -33.08
N GLN A 1024 3.78 -32.87 -31.97
CA GLN A 1024 5.22 -32.65 -31.71
C GLN A 1024 5.79 -31.21 -31.81
N GLY A 1025 6.54 -30.64 -30.84
CA GLY A 1025 7.00 -31.09 -29.52
C GLY A 1025 8.54 -31.07 -29.36
N ILE A 1026 9.07 -30.70 -28.19
CA ILE A 1026 10.39 -31.09 -27.60
C ILE A 1026 10.56 -30.44 -26.20
N GLN A 1027 11.40 -31.06 -25.35
CA GLN A 1027 11.66 -30.70 -23.93
C GLN A 1027 13.04 -30.01 -23.74
N SER A 1028 13.53 -30.00 -22.48
CA SER A 1028 14.91 -29.77 -22.01
C SER A 1028 15.34 -28.31 -21.82
N THR A 1029 15.62 -27.80 -20.61
CA THR A 1029 16.59 -28.17 -19.52
C THR A 1029 18.05 -27.76 -19.80
N THR A 1030 18.58 -26.93 -18.90
CA THR A 1030 20.00 -26.53 -18.72
C THR A 1030 20.91 -27.73 -18.38
N PRO A 1031 22.27 -27.67 -18.55
CA PRO A 1031 23.11 -27.01 -17.52
C PRO A 1031 24.53 -26.44 -17.91
N THR A 1032 24.99 -25.46 -17.12
CA THR A 1032 26.37 -25.18 -16.62
C THR A 1032 27.64 -24.96 -17.50
N ASN A 1033 28.34 -23.85 -17.18
CA ASN A 1033 29.79 -23.67 -16.90
C ASN A 1033 30.89 -23.37 -17.98
N ASN A 1034 31.42 -22.14 -17.85
CA ASN A 1034 32.85 -21.75 -17.69
C ASN A 1034 33.79 -21.29 -18.85
N LEU A 1035 34.32 -20.06 -18.62
CA LEU A 1035 35.62 -19.44 -18.96
C LEU A 1035 36.06 -19.10 -20.41
N LYS A 1036 36.03 -17.77 -20.68
CA LYS A 1036 37.06 -16.90 -21.31
C LYS A 1036 37.89 -17.39 -22.52
N THR A 1037 37.78 -16.65 -23.64
CA THR A 1037 38.86 -15.76 -24.14
C THR A 1037 38.36 -14.71 -25.17
N GLN A 1038 39.10 -13.62 -25.36
CA GLN A 1038 38.89 -12.52 -26.35
C GLN A 1038 39.67 -12.81 -27.67
N PRO A 1039 39.60 -12.04 -28.80
CA PRO A 1039 39.28 -10.59 -28.91
C PRO A 1039 38.38 -10.10 -30.09
N GLN A 1040 38.14 -8.77 -30.07
CA GLN A 1040 37.64 -7.86 -31.14
C GLN A 1040 38.77 -7.52 -32.19
N PRO A 1041 38.65 -6.59 -33.19
CA PRO A 1041 37.55 -5.66 -33.63
C PRO A 1041 36.98 -5.97 -35.07
N VAL A 1042 36.54 -5.13 -36.06
CA VAL A 1042 36.70 -3.70 -36.48
C VAL A 1042 35.55 -3.15 -37.40
N GLN A 1043 34.87 -2.05 -37.02
CA GLN A 1043 34.17 -1.01 -37.86
C GLN A 1043 32.97 -1.41 -38.78
N LYS A 1044 32.08 -0.51 -39.30
CA LYS A 1044 32.12 0.98 -39.43
C LYS A 1044 30.72 1.69 -39.45
N THR A 1045 30.60 2.79 -38.70
CA THR A 1045 29.76 4.02 -38.85
C THR A 1045 28.27 4.04 -39.32
N VAL A 1046 27.38 4.39 -38.37
CA VAL A 1046 26.48 5.57 -38.31
C VAL A 1046 25.54 5.97 -39.48
N ALA A 1047 24.22 6.03 -39.17
CA ALA A 1047 23.27 7.08 -39.58
C ALA A 1047 22.07 7.17 -38.60
N LYS A 1048 21.32 8.29 -38.57
CA LYS A 1048 20.11 8.50 -37.71
C LYS A 1048 18.84 8.71 -38.56
N HIS A 1049 17.70 8.15 -38.14
CA HIS A 1049 16.44 8.91 -37.95
C HIS A 1049 15.33 8.08 -37.25
N LYS A 1050 14.17 8.70 -36.98
CA LYS A 1050 13.02 8.16 -36.23
C LYS A 1050 11.84 7.81 -37.17
N GLN A 1051 11.08 6.77 -36.82
CA GLN A 1051 9.62 6.61 -36.99
C GLN A 1051 9.19 5.55 -35.95
N GLN A 1052 8.16 5.66 -35.10
CA GLN A 1052 6.79 6.19 -35.17
C GLN A 1052 5.75 5.06 -35.42
N LEU A 1053 4.70 5.04 -34.59
CA LEU A 1053 3.68 4.00 -34.47
C LEU A 1053 2.66 3.98 -35.64
N PRO A 1054 1.95 2.86 -35.86
CA PRO A 1054 1.30 2.56 -37.14
C PRO A 1054 -0.04 3.29 -37.41
N GLN A 1055 -0.45 3.23 -38.67
CA GLN A 1055 -1.67 3.84 -39.23
C GLN A 1055 -2.86 2.87 -39.28
N THR A 1056 -4.07 3.44 -39.40
CA THR A 1056 -5.19 2.82 -40.12
C THR A 1056 -5.49 3.61 -41.39
N SER A 1057 -5.43 2.96 -42.55
CA SER A 1057 -5.98 3.45 -43.83
C SER A 1057 -7.49 3.11 -43.91
N VAL A 1058 -8.31 3.54 -44.89
CA VAL A 1058 -8.17 4.11 -46.24
C VAL A 1058 -9.36 5.11 -46.46
N ALA A 1059 -9.47 6.01 -47.45
CA ALA A 1059 -8.67 6.38 -48.63
C ALA A 1059 -8.88 7.89 -48.96
N LYS A 1060 -8.84 8.27 -50.24
CA LYS A 1060 -9.34 9.55 -50.81
C LYS A 1060 -9.91 9.32 -52.21
N VAL A 1061 -10.94 10.09 -52.59
CA VAL A 1061 -11.22 10.53 -53.98
C VAL A 1061 -11.64 12.01 -53.91
N SER A 1062 -11.43 12.78 -54.99
CA SER A 1062 -11.51 14.25 -54.97
C SER A 1062 -12.04 14.87 -56.25
N SER A 1063 -12.97 15.84 -56.16
CA SER A 1063 -13.20 16.83 -57.23
C SER A 1063 -14.03 18.06 -56.80
N LEU A 1064 -13.57 19.22 -57.30
CA LEU A 1064 -14.27 20.43 -57.81
C LEU A 1064 -15.63 20.93 -57.26
N LEU A 1065 -15.67 22.25 -57.05
CA LEU A 1065 -16.74 23.25 -57.29
C LEU A 1065 -18.14 23.08 -56.66
N GLY A 1066 -18.64 24.18 -56.08
CA GLY A 1066 -20.07 24.40 -55.76
C GLY A 1066 -20.30 25.72 -55.02
N ILE A 1067 -21.30 26.51 -55.41
CA ILE A 1067 -21.71 27.77 -54.76
C ILE A 1067 -23.23 27.70 -54.51
N ILE A 1068 -23.75 28.47 -53.54
CA ILE A 1068 -25.19 28.66 -53.22
C ILE A 1068 -25.77 27.46 -52.44
N GLY A 1069 -26.59 27.62 -51.39
CA GLY A 1069 -27.07 28.83 -50.70
C GLY A 1069 -28.31 28.53 -49.82
N ALA A 1070 -29.01 29.58 -49.35
CA ALA A 1070 -30.19 29.54 -48.44
C ALA A 1070 -29.85 29.17 -46.96
N LEU A 1071 -30.05 30.02 -45.94
CA LEU A 1071 -31.27 30.64 -45.34
C LEU A 1071 -31.92 29.70 -44.29
N LEU A 1072 -32.33 30.12 -43.07
CA LEU A 1072 -32.36 31.43 -42.36
C LEU A 1072 -31.59 31.31 -41.01
N ILE A 1073 -31.06 32.35 -40.32
CA ILE A 1073 -31.45 33.75 -40.00
C ILE A 1073 -32.53 33.88 -38.91
N ALA A 1074 -32.09 34.06 -37.66
CA ALA A 1074 -32.56 35.10 -36.70
C ALA A 1074 -31.55 35.15 -35.50
N THR A 1075 -30.73 36.17 -35.18
CA THR A 1075 -30.81 37.66 -35.06
C THR A 1075 -31.39 38.16 -33.72
N VAL A 1076 -30.84 39.15 -32.99
CA VAL A 1076 -29.52 39.86 -33.04
C VAL A 1076 -29.31 40.68 -31.74
N GLY A 1077 -28.06 41.09 -31.41
CA GLY A 1077 -27.75 42.13 -30.41
C GLY A 1077 -26.52 41.78 -29.55
N MET A 1078 -25.26 42.09 -29.91
CA MET A 1078 -24.64 43.35 -30.38
C MET A 1078 -24.63 44.42 -29.25
N VAL A 1079 -23.48 44.95 -28.78
CA VAL A 1079 -22.68 46.01 -29.44
C VAL A 1079 -21.27 46.19 -28.81
N PHE A 1080 -20.19 46.04 -29.63
CA PHE A 1080 -18.86 46.74 -29.58
C PHE A 1080 -18.00 46.71 -28.29
N LYS A 1081 -16.70 47.11 -28.20
CA LYS A 1081 -15.64 47.66 -29.11
C LYS A 1081 -14.27 47.17 -28.56
N LYS A 1082 -13.42 46.37 -29.24
CA LYS A 1082 -12.51 46.63 -30.39
C LYS A 1082 -11.14 47.30 -30.06
N ARG A 1083 -10.10 46.45 -30.03
CA ARG A 1083 -8.67 46.63 -30.46
C ARG A 1083 -7.68 47.54 -29.69
N ARG A 1084 -6.46 46.98 -29.62
CA ARG A 1084 -5.11 47.61 -29.70
C ARG A 1084 -4.61 48.43 -28.50
N ASN A 1085 -3.30 48.50 -28.28
CA ASN A 1085 -2.19 47.83 -29.00
C ASN A 1085 -1.78 46.52 -28.33
#